data_AF-A0A337SLA3-F1
#
_entry.id   AF-A0A337SLA3-F1
#
_cell.length_a   1.000
_cell.length_b   1.000
_cell.length_c   1.000
_cell.angle_alpha   90.00
_cell.angle_beta   90.00
_cell.angle_gamma   90.00
#
_symmetry.space_group_name_H-M   'P 1'
#
loop_
_entity.id
_entity.type
_entity.pdbx_description
1 polymer ?
#
loop_
_entity_poly.entity_id
_entity_poly.type
_entity_poly.pdbx_seq_one_letter_code
_entity_poly.pdbx_strand_id
1 'polypeptide(L)'
;MAKDLCSLKRNQSVHLIAFPSEASLERGAVLLAAEEACPFTHTRADARTLSSAKSRESLGEASISFLFASLCFLISLQRSPSSTSSVSVCEKESRPARSPRDTMEPEEYRQRGKEMVDYICQYLSTVRERRVTPDVRPGYLRAQLPDSAPEEPDSWDSIFGDIERIIMPGVVHWQSPHMHAYYPALTSWPSLLGDMLADAINCLGFTWASSPACTELEMNVMDWLAKMLGLPEHFLHHQPGSQGGGVLQSTVSESTLIALLAARKNKILEMKASEPGADESSLNARLIAYASDQAHSSVEKAGLISLVKMKFLPVDDNFSLRGEALQKAIKEDKERGLVPVFVCATLGTTGVCAFDCLSELGPICASEGLWLHIDAAYAGTAFLCPEFRGFLKGIEYADSFTFNPSKWMMVHFDCTGFWVKDKYKLQQTFSVNPIYLRHANSGMATDFMHWQIPLSRRFRSIKLWFVIRSFGVKNLQAHVRHGTEMAKYFESLVRNDPFFEIPAKRHLGLVVFRLKGPNCLTESVLKELARDGRLFLIPATIQDKLIIRFTVTSQFTTRDDILRDWNLIRDAATLIMSQHCTSQPSPQVGNLISQTMGPRALANGMSLQSVNGAGYDPAQARKIIKQPQHVEASPVRKEDSCHLETLLDPLDDDCFSEEAPDVTKHKLSSFLFNYLSVQNKKKAVRSFSCNSMPVSAQKSLPTDGSVKGSSRARIFSRFPEEMMMLKKSAFKKLIKFYSVPSFPECSSQCGLQLPCCPLQAMV
;
A
#
# COMPACT_ATOMS: atom_id res chain seq x y z
N MET A 1 41.24 19.99 -41.92
CA MET A 1 42.56 20.52 -42.37
C MET A 1 42.86 21.81 -41.61
N ALA A 2 44.07 22.37 -41.79
CA ALA A 2 44.59 23.66 -41.28
C ALA A 2 43.53 24.75 -41.01
N LYS A 3 43.51 25.44 -39.86
CA LYS A 3 44.50 26.38 -39.24
C LYS A 3 44.53 27.77 -39.90
N ASP A 4 44.25 28.81 -39.09
CA ASP A 4 45.12 29.99 -38.82
C ASP A 4 44.39 30.90 -37.77
N LEU A 5 45.00 31.28 -36.64
CA LEU A 5 45.82 32.49 -36.34
C LEU A 5 45.00 33.81 -36.22
N CYS A 6 45.24 34.75 -35.27
CA CYS A 6 46.13 34.76 -34.08
C CYS A 6 45.85 35.93 -33.09
N SER A 7 46.20 35.76 -31.79
CA SER A 7 46.74 36.81 -30.87
C SER A 7 45.80 37.94 -30.32
N LEU A 8 45.99 38.58 -29.14
CA LEU A 8 46.80 38.30 -27.92
C LEU A 8 46.41 39.24 -26.73
N LYS A 9 46.92 38.91 -25.51
CA LYS A 9 47.07 39.69 -24.25
C LYS A 9 45.91 39.72 -23.22
N ARG A 10 46.15 39.79 -21.89
CA ARG A 10 47.16 39.16 -20.99
C ARG A 10 46.85 39.42 -19.49
N ASN A 11 47.59 38.72 -18.60
CA ASN A 11 47.70 38.85 -17.12
C ASN A 11 46.57 38.14 -16.33
N GLN A 12 46.82 37.06 -15.57
CA GLN A 12 47.57 36.87 -14.29
C GLN A 12 46.69 37.15 -13.05
N SER A 13 46.74 36.39 -11.94
CA SER A 13 47.83 35.54 -11.40
C SER A 13 47.38 34.14 -10.91
N VAL A 14 48.33 33.33 -10.42
CA VAL A 14 48.16 31.93 -9.94
C VAL A 14 48.81 31.77 -8.56
N HIS A 15 48.31 30.85 -7.72
CA HIS A 15 49.12 30.22 -6.66
C HIS A 15 48.79 28.72 -6.52
N LEU A 16 49.81 27.89 -6.31
CA LEU A 16 49.74 26.43 -6.25
C LEU A 16 50.96 25.90 -5.47
N ILE A 17 50.74 25.16 -4.37
CA ILE A 17 51.75 24.46 -3.54
C ILE A 17 51.02 23.18 -3.04
N ALA A 18 51.40 21.93 -3.30
CA ALA A 18 52.67 21.19 -3.37
C ALA A 18 53.03 20.45 -2.06
N PHE A 19 53.29 19.14 -2.16
CA PHE A 19 53.64 18.22 -1.06
C PHE A 19 55.14 18.31 -0.67
N PRO A 20 55.51 17.74 0.48
CA PRO A 20 56.64 16.78 0.51
C PRO A 20 56.29 15.42 1.15
N SER A 21 57.27 14.51 1.22
CA SER A 21 57.14 13.07 1.53
C SER A 21 58.25 12.55 2.48
N GLU A 22 58.40 11.22 2.61
CA GLU A 22 59.46 10.48 3.39
C GLU A 22 59.26 10.48 4.93
N ALA A 23 59.80 9.59 5.79
CA ALA A 23 60.33 8.20 5.77
C ALA A 23 60.75 7.83 7.23
N SER A 24 61.06 6.61 7.71
CA SER A 24 60.81 5.17 7.37
C SER A 24 61.35 4.28 8.54
N LEU A 25 61.25 2.92 8.48
CA LEU A 25 61.77 1.92 9.48
C LEU A 25 61.10 1.94 10.89
N GLU A 26 61.19 0.93 11.78
CA GLU A 26 61.24 -0.55 11.62
C GLU A 26 60.66 -1.26 12.88
N ARG A 27 60.62 -2.61 12.82
CA ARG A 27 60.32 -3.64 13.85
C ARG A 27 60.35 -3.27 15.35
N GLY A 28 59.41 -3.82 16.11
CA GLY A 28 59.55 -4.04 17.57
C GLY A 28 58.36 -4.80 18.17
N ALA A 29 58.62 -5.82 19.01
CA ALA A 29 57.61 -6.55 19.79
C ALA A 29 58.21 -7.04 21.11
N VAL A 30 57.45 -6.98 22.22
CA VAL A 30 57.54 -7.81 23.45
C VAL A 30 56.59 -7.28 24.56
N LEU A 31 55.99 -8.24 25.29
CA LEU A 31 55.43 -8.33 26.67
C LEU A 31 55.79 -7.20 27.70
N LEU A 32 55.10 -6.92 28.83
CA LEU A 32 54.04 -7.51 29.74
C LEU A 32 53.20 -6.33 30.35
N ALA A 33 51.97 -6.38 30.92
CA ALA A 33 51.19 -7.25 31.86
C ALA A 33 51.12 -6.72 33.33
N ALA A 34 50.34 -7.39 34.22
CA ALA A 34 49.87 -7.00 35.59
C ALA A 34 48.59 -6.12 35.61
N GLU A 35 47.61 -6.23 36.53
CA GLU A 35 47.27 -7.15 37.66
C GLU A 35 45.70 -7.15 37.81
N GLU A 36 45.01 -8.28 38.05
CA GLU A 36 44.58 -8.91 39.34
C GLU A 36 43.59 -8.08 40.21
N ALA A 37 42.68 -8.65 41.02
CA ALA A 37 42.66 -9.97 41.67
C ALA A 37 41.26 -10.65 41.84
N CYS A 38 41.26 -11.80 42.53
CA CYS A 38 40.16 -12.78 42.77
C CYS A 38 39.42 -12.53 44.12
N PRO A 39 38.70 -13.45 44.84
CA PRO A 39 38.57 -14.93 44.82
C PRO A 39 37.09 -15.42 44.60
N PHE A 40 36.57 -16.64 44.91
CA PHE A 40 37.03 -17.82 45.68
C PHE A 40 36.40 -19.17 45.17
N THR A 41 35.86 -20.05 46.04
CA THR A 41 35.48 -21.47 45.80
C THR A 41 34.20 -21.87 46.60
N HIS A 42 33.58 -23.07 46.56
CA HIS A 42 33.87 -24.48 46.15
C HIS A 42 32.67 -25.08 45.31
N THR A 43 32.36 -26.38 45.08
CA THR A 43 32.70 -27.71 45.66
C THR A 43 32.66 -28.85 44.59
N ARG A 44 32.31 -30.12 44.91
CA ARG A 44 32.52 -31.33 44.06
C ARG A 44 31.70 -32.57 44.49
N ALA A 45 31.76 -33.64 43.68
CA ALA A 45 31.44 -35.09 43.92
C ALA A 45 30.04 -35.60 43.47
N ASP A 46 29.85 -36.83 42.93
CA ASP A 46 30.82 -37.78 42.29
C ASP A 46 30.29 -38.36 40.93
N ALA A 47 30.00 -39.63 40.58
CA ALA A 47 30.03 -40.99 41.18
C ALA A 47 30.27 -42.10 40.09
N ARG A 48 30.11 -43.41 40.40
CA ARG A 48 30.54 -44.53 39.51
C ARG A 48 29.62 -45.78 39.39
N THR A 49 29.55 -46.35 38.17
CA THR A 49 29.54 -47.81 37.79
C THR A 49 28.36 -48.79 38.08
N LEU A 50 28.37 -49.89 37.29
CA LEU A 50 27.62 -51.18 37.32
C LEU A 50 26.23 -51.17 36.60
N SER A 51 25.91 -52.06 35.62
CA SER A 51 25.97 -53.54 35.49
C SER A 51 24.80 -54.23 36.22
N SER A 52 23.99 -55.17 35.69
CA SER A 52 24.04 -56.06 34.49
C SER A 52 22.59 -56.50 34.10
N ALA A 53 22.20 -57.26 33.06
CA ALA A 53 22.69 -57.66 31.71
C ALA A 53 21.68 -58.70 31.09
N LYS A 54 21.99 -59.31 29.93
CA LYS A 54 21.30 -60.48 29.26
C LYS A 54 19.94 -60.20 28.57
N SER A 55 19.53 -60.88 27.47
CA SER A 55 20.15 -61.98 26.69
C SER A 55 19.52 -62.25 25.30
N ARG A 56 20.35 -62.69 24.32
CA ARG A 56 20.12 -63.75 23.27
C ARG A 56 19.00 -63.52 22.21
N GLU A 57 19.00 -64.09 21.00
CA GLU A 57 19.89 -64.97 20.16
C GLU A 57 19.62 -64.60 18.65
N SER A 58 20.53 -64.65 17.67
CA SER A 58 21.11 -65.80 16.91
C SER A 58 20.07 -66.69 16.21
N LEU A 59 20.10 -67.06 14.91
CA LEU A 59 21.02 -66.92 13.73
C LEU A 59 20.15 -67.04 12.42
N GLY A 60 20.57 -66.97 11.14
CA GLY A 60 21.86 -66.81 10.42
C GLY A 60 21.57 -66.59 8.90
N GLU A 61 22.41 -65.91 8.12
CA GLU A 61 23.48 -66.43 7.22
C GLU A 61 23.08 -67.07 5.87
N ALA A 62 23.50 -66.46 4.75
CA ALA A 62 24.03 -67.14 3.54
C ALA A 62 24.66 -66.17 2.49
N SER A 63 25.94 -66.40 2.22
CA SER A 63 26.88 -65.99 1.15
C SER A 63 26.30 -65.69 -0.26
N ILE A 64 26.99 -65.03 -1.22
CA ILE A 64 28.37 -65.24 -1.74
C ILE A 64 29.04 -63.93 -2.23
N SER A 65 30.37 -63.83 -2.08
CA SER A 65 31.25 -62.73 -2.53
C SER A 65 31.91 -62.98 -3.89
N PHE A 66 32.42 -61.94 -4.59
CA PHE A 66 33.60 -62.09 -5.46
C PHE A 66 34.40 -60.79 -5.77
N LEU A 67 35.71 -60.82 -5.44
CA LEU A 67 36.87 -60.00 -5.89
C LEU A 67 37.01 -58.48 -5.63
N PHE A 68 38.28 -58.05 -5.61
CA PHE A 68 38.83 -56.73 -5.24
C PHE A 68 40.29 -56.59 -5.76
N ALA A 69 40.88 -55.37 -5.69
CA ALA A 69 42.28 -55.01 -6.05
C ALA A 69 42.63 -55.04 -7.55
N SER A 70 43.62 -54.31 -8.11
CA SER A 70 44.72 -53.45 -7.58
C SER A 70 44.69 -52.06 -8.29
N LEU A 71 45.56 -51.04 -8.08
CA LEU A 71 46.97 -50.97 -7.68
C LEU A 71 47.35 -49.59 -7.09
N CYS A 72 48.45 -49.50 -6.34
CA CYS A 72 48.91 -48.27 -5.66
C CYS A 72 50.23 -47.69 -6.21
N PHE A 73 50.29 -46.36 -6.32
CA PHE A 73 51.38 -45.42 -5.96
C PHE A 73 52.83 -45.55 -6.53
N LEU A 74 53.54 -44.42 -6.52
CA LEU A 74 55.00 -44.19 -6.74
C LEU A 74 55.59 -44.35 -8.16
N ILE A 75 56.02 -43.23 -8.76
CA ILE A 75 57.44 -42.80 -8.91
C ILE A 75 57.47 -41.35 -9.44
N SER A 76 58.61 -40.65 -9.35
CA SER A 76 58.78 -39.24 -9.70
C SER A 76 60.08 -38.97 -10.49
N LEU A 77 60.22 -37.72 -10.99
CA LEU A 77 61.41 -37.04 -11.55
C LEU A 77 61.77 -37.22 -13.05
N GLN A 78 62.39 -36.14 -13.56
CA GLN A 78 63.02 -35.93 -14.89
C GLN A 78 62.04 -35.76 -16.08
N ARG A 79 62.30 -34.89 -17.08
CA ARG A 79 63.52 -34.10 -17.42
C ARG A 79 63.20 -32.85 -18.27
N SER A 80 64.12 -31.90 -18.34
CA SER A 80 64.20 -30.77 -19.28
C SER A 80 65.68 -30.29 -19.39
N PRO A 81 66.07 -29.35 -20.27
CA PRO A 81 65.49 -28.84 -21.52
C PRO A 81 66.48 -28.94 -22.74
N SER A 82 66.05 -28.57 -23.96
CA SER A 82 66.93 -28.06 -25.04
C SER A 82 66.13 -27.38 -26.18
N SER A 83 66.81 -26.70 -27.11
CA SER A 83 66.23 -25.65 -28.00
C SER A 83 66.66 -25.75 -29.47
N THR A 84 65.78 -25.37 -30.42
CA THR A 84 66.20 -24.85 -31.76
C THR A 84 65.14 -24.02 -32.52
N SER A 85 65.58 -22.87 -33.05
CA SER A 85 65.18 -22.19 -34.32
C SER A 85 63.73 -22.20 -34.84
N SER A 86 63.02 -21.08 -34.58
CA SER A 86 62.41 -20.16 -35.57
C SER A 86 61.87 -20.66 -36.94
N VAL A 87 60.57 -20.45 -37.16
CA VAL A 87 60.02 -19.82 -38.39
C VAL A 87 58.90 -18.85 -37.96
N SER A 88 58.85 -17.64 -38.53
CA SER A 88 57.79 -16.66 -38.25
C SER A 88 56.67 -16.73 -39.30
N VAL A 89 55.46 -17.08 -38.89
CA VAL A 89 54.24 -16.89 -39.68
C VAL A 89 53.43 -15.76 -39.04
N CYS A 90 53.19 -14.69 -39.80
CA CYS A 90 52.38 -13.56 -39.34
C CYS A 90 50.90 -13.86 -39.62
N GLU A 91 50.28 -14.65 -38.75
CA GLU A 91 48.82 -14.75 -38.73
C GLU A 91 48.24 -13.39 -38.33
N LYS A 92 47.39 -12.83 -39.19
CA LYS A 92 46.59 -11.68 -38.83
C LYS A 92 45.56 -12.14 -37.81
N GLU A 93 45.63 -11.63 -36.58
CA GLU A 93 44.49 -11.69 -35.66
C GLU A 93 43.29 -10.97 -36.28
N SER A 94 42.46 -11.72 -36.99
CA SER A 94 41.07 -11.35 -37.18
C SER A 94 40.45 -11.32 -35.79
N ARG A 95 40.37 -10.12 -35.20
CA ARG A 95 39.59 -9.89 -33.98
C ARG A 95 38.26 -10.63 -34.15
N PRO A 96 37.88 -11.54 -33.24
CA PRO A 96 36.60 -12.20 -33.35
C PRO A 96 35.53 -11.10 -33.42
N ALA A 97 34.53 -11.29 -34.28
CA ALA A 97 33.33 -10.46 -34.23
C ALA A 97 32.87 -10.46 -32.77
N ARG A 98 32.65 -9.28 -32.19
CA ARG A 98 32.17 -9.19 -30.81
C ARG A 98 30.95 -10.09 -30.69
N SER A 99 30.96 -10.98 -29.70
CA SER A 99 29.74 -11.66 -29.30
C SER A 99 28.64 -10.62 -29.01
N PRO A 100 27.36 -11.00 -29.11
CA PRO A 100 26.32 -10.29 -28.36
C PRO A 100 26.81 -10.11 -26.92
N ARG A 101 26.48 -8.99 -26.26
CA ARG A 101 26.91 -8.80 -24.87
C ARG A 101 26.31 -9.93 -24.04
N ASP A 102 27.14 -10.68 -23.34
CA ASP A 102 26.67 -11.71 -22.43
C ASP A 102 25.76 -11.09 -21.35
N THR A 103 24.80 -11.88 -20.86
CA THR A 103 23.81 -11.42 -19.87
C THR A 103 24.47 -11.04 -18.54
N MET A 104 23.81 -10.19 -17.73
CA MET A 104 24.36 -9.71 -16.46
C MET A 104 24.77 -10.86 -15.52
N GLU A 105 26.07 -10.95 -15.24
CA GLU A 105 26.69 -11.95 -14.38
C GLU A 105 26.73 -11.52 -12.89
N PRO A 106 26.96 -12.44 -11.92
CA PRO A 106 26.93 -12.13 -10.49
C PRO A 106 27.83 -10.98 -10.03
N GLU A 107 29.01 -10.84 -10.61
CA GLU A 107 29.94 -9.73 -10.32
C GLU A 107 29.39 -8.38 -10.78
N GLU A 108 28.73 -8.34 -11.94
CA GLU A 108 28.04 -7.14 -12.43
C GLU A 108 26.84 -6.82 -11.55
N TYR A 109 25.98 -7.81 -11.24
CA TYR A 109 24.87 -7.64 -10.31
C TYR A 109 25.35 -7.08 -8.95
N ARG A 110 26.47 -7.57 -8.41
CA ARG A 110 27.06 -7.06 -7.15
C ARG A 110 27.60 -5.64 -7.25
N GLN A 111 27.89 -5.14 -8.45
CA GLN A 111 28.24 -3.73 -8.67
C GLN A 111 26.98 -2.87 -8.89
N ARG A 112 26.08 -3.30 -9.77
CA ARG A 112 24.86 -2.57 -10.15
C ARG A 112 23.83 -2.49 -9.03
N GLY A 113 23.79 -3.50 -8.16
CA GLY A 113 22.99 -3.48 -6.93
C GLY A 113 23.47 -2.43 -5.92
N LYS A 114 24.78 -2.14 -5.84
CA LYS A 114 25.30 -1.04 -4.99
C LYS A 114 24.96 0.32 -5.59
N GLU A 115 25.23 0.49 -6.88
CA GLU A 115 24.89 1.69 -7.66
C GLU A 115 23.40 2.06 -7.52
N MET A 116 22.51 1.06 -7.53
CA MET A 116 21.09 1.23 -7.24
C MET A 116 20.78 1.60 -5.78
N VAL A 117 21.47 1.01 -4.80
CA VAL A 117 21.32 1.36 -3.37
C VAL A 117 21.76 2.80 -3.09
N ASP A 118 22.91 3.21 -3.63
CA ASP A 118 23.44 4.57 -3.49
C ASP A 118 22.50 5.59 -4.17
N TYR A 119 21.97 5.26 -5.35
CA TYR A 119 20.95 6.05 -6.04
C TYR A 119 19.66 6.20 -5.23
N ILE A 120 19.11 5.11 -4.69
CA ILE A 120 17.88 5.15 -3.87
C ILE A 120 18.11 5.96 -2.58
N CYS A 121 19.30 5.85 -1.97
CA CYS A 121 19.70 6.63 -0.81
C CYS A 121 19.69 8.14 -1.11
N GLN A 122 20.34 8.55 -2.20
CA GLN A 122 20.36 9.94 -2.65
C GLN A 122 18.95 10.44 -3.01
N TYR A 123 18.21 9.70 -3.84
CA TYR A 123 16.87 10.03 -4.31
C TYR A 123 15.89 10.29 -3.16
N LEU A 124 15.82 9.38 -2.17
CA LEU A 124 14.91 9.53 -1.04
C LEU A 124 15.38 10.61 -0.04
N SER A 125 16.67 10.94 0.00
CA SER A 125 17.21 12.00 0.84
C SER A 125 16.93 13.40 0.28
N THR A 126 17.03 13.59 -1.05
CA THR A 126 16.82 14.90 -1.71
C THR A 126 15.43 15.07 -2.35
N VAL A 127 14.49 14.15 -2.11
CA VAL A 127 13.13 14.14 -2.70
C VAL A 127 12.30 15.44 -2.50
N ARG A 128 12.70 16.32 -1.57
CA ARG A 128 12.13 17.68 -1.38
C ARG A 128 12.41 18.63 -2.54
N GLU A 129 13.54 18.44 -3.23
CA GLU A 129 14.02 19.31 -4.32
C GLU A 129 13.24 19.11 -5.62
N ARG A 130 12.54 17.98 -5.75
CA ARG A 130 11.80 17.61 -6.97
C ARG A 130 10.38 18.17 -6.96
N ARG A 131 9.93 18.66 -8.12
CA ARG A 131 8.52 18.97 -8.39
C ARG A 131 7.68 17.70 -8.20
N VAL A 132 6.66 17.74 -7.34
CA VAL A 132 5.92 16.54 -6.90
C VAL A 132 5.05 15.95 -8.01
N THR A 133 4.43 16.81 -8.83
CA THR A 133 3.65 16.40 -10.01
C THR A 133 4.43 16.68 -11.31
N PRO A 134 4.57 15.70 -12.22
CA PRO A 134 5.33 15.85 -13.45
C PRO A 134 4.62 16.77 -14.47
N ASP A 135 5.39 17.54 -15.23
CA ASP A 135 4.88 18.43 -16.29
C ASP A 135 4.80 17.68 -17.64
N VAL A 136 3.93 16.67 -17.68
CA VAL A 136 3.80 15.77 -18.83
C VAL A 136 2.35 15.63 -19.28
N ARG A 137 2.17 15.33 -20.58
CA ARG A 137 0.87 14.99 -21.16
C ARG A 137 0.74 13.47 -21.32
N PRO A 138 -0.49 12.91 -21.30
CA PRO A 138 -0.71 11.50 -21.60
C PRO A 138 -0.03 11.09 -22.91
N GLY A 139 0.75 10.01 -22.87
CA GLY A 139 1.51 9.49 -24.02
C GLY A 139 2.95 10.00 -24.17
N TYR A 140 3.44 10.96 -23.37
CA TYR A 140 4.79 11.56 -23.52
C TYR A 140 5.92 10.54 -23.69
N LEU A 141 5.91 9.47 -22.87
CA LEU A 141 6.97 8.47 -22.80
C LEU A 141 7.10 7.64 -24.09
N ARG A 142 6.01 7.50 -24.86
CA ARG A 142 6.02 6.69 -26.09
C ARG A 142 7.03 7.22 -27.12
N ALA A 143 7.17 8.54 -27.23
CA ALA A 143 8.12 9.17 -28.15
C ALA A 143 9.57 9.19 -27.63
N GLN A 144 9.83 8.65 -26.43
CA GLN A 144 11.14 8.61 -25.78
C GLN A 144 11.72 7.19 -25.66
N LEU A 145 10.90 6.18 -25.96
CA LEU A 145 11.24 4.76 -26.02
C LEU A 145 11.29 4.29 -27.49
N PRO A 146 12.03 3.20 -27.81
CA PRO A 146 11.87 2.49 -29.07
C PRO A 146 10.46 1.89 -29.22
N ASP A 147 9.92 1.83 -30.45
CA ASP A 147 8.61 1.18 -30.74
C ASP A 147 8.63 -0.36 -30.56
N SER A 148 9.82 -0.97 -30.41
CA SER A 148 10.04 -2.42 -30.22
C SER A 148 11.05 -2.67 -29.10
N ALA A 149 10.98 -3.83 -28.44
CA ALA A 149 12.04 -4.28 -27.54
C ALA A 149 13.38 -4.47 -28.30
N PRO A 150 14.54 -4.31 -27.63
CA PRO A 150 15.83 -4.56 -28.26
C PRO A 150 16.06 -6.06 -28.49
N GLU A 151 16.65 -6.41 -29.63
CA GLU A 151 17.06 -7.80 -29.97
C GLU A 151 18.30 -8.23 -29.17
N GLU A 152 19.13 -7.28 -28.78
CA GLU A 152 20.43 -7.46 -28.12
C GLU A 152 20.42 -6.78 -26.73
N PRO A 153 21.16 -7.29 -25.72
CA PRO A 153 21.16 -6.69 -24.38
C PRO A 153 21.67 -5.24 -24.35
N ASP A 154 20.78 -4.31 -23.97
CA ASP A 154 21.14 -2.93 -23.67
C ASP A 154 22.17 -2.86 -22.53
N SER A 155 23.13 -1.94 -22.66
CA SER A 155 24.11 -1.71 -21.60
C SER A 155 23.46 -1.12 -20.36
N TRP A 156 23.79 -1.66 -19.18
CA TRP A 156 23.25 -1.18 -17.91
C TRP A 156 23.41 0.33 -17.69
N ASP A 157 24.53 0.92 -18.12
CA ASP A 157 24.76 2.37 -17.99
C ASP A 157 23.69 3.21 -18.74
N SER A 158 23.11 2.66 -19.81
CA SER A 158 21.97 3.27 -20.52
C SER A 158 20.66 3.04 -19.78
N ILE A 159 20.39 1.80 -19.33
CA ILE A 159 19.19 1.45 -18.55
C ILE A 159 19.09 2.29 -17.27
N PHE A 160 20.23 2.52 -16.62
CA PHE A 160 20.36 3.29 -15.40
C PHE A 160 20.29 4.81 -15.66
N GLY A 161 20.94 5.31 -16.71
CA GLY A 161 20.81 6.71 -17.15
C GLY A 161 19.37 7.08 -17.53
N ASP A 162 18.61 6.12 -18.05
CA ASP A 162 17.21 6.29 -18.44
C ASP A 162 16.25 6.53 -17.27
N ILE A 163 16.65 6.15 -16.05
CA ILE A 163 15.87 6.41 -14.83
C ILE A 163 15.66 7.92 -14.64
N GLU A 164 16.72 8.74 -14.73
CA GLU A 164 16.58 10.20 -14.65
C GLU A 164 16.22 10.83 -16.00
N ARG A 165 16.62 10.23 -17.14
CA ARG A 165 16.38 10.81 -18.48
C ARG A 165 14.91 10.76 -18.90
N ILE A 166 14.20 9.67 -18.62
CA ILE A 166 12.85 9.42 -19.15
C ILE A 166 11.84 8.91 -18.12
N ILE A 167 12.25 8.21 -17.06
CA ILE A 167 11.32 7.69 -16.04
C ILE A 167 10.92 8.79 -15.04
N MET A 168 11.88 9.34 -14.28
CA MET A 168 11.63 10.35 -13.24
C MET A 168 10.89 11.60 -13.74
N PRO A 169 11.09 12.12 -14.96
CA PRO A 169 10.30 13.24 -15.51
C PRO A 169 8.79 13.00 -15.58
N GLY A 170 8.32 11.75 -15.50
CA GLY A 170 6.90 11.39 -15.41
C GLY A 170 6.48 10.75 -14.08
N VAL A 171 7.34 10.73 -13.07
CA VAL A 171 7.03 10.18 -11.74
C VAL A 171 6.31 11.23 -10.89
N VAL A 172 5.23 10.82 -10.21
CA VAL A 172 4.72 11.55 -9.04
C VAL A 172 5.55 11.12 -7.83
N HIS A 173 6.23 12.06 -7.17
CA HIS A 173 7.16 11.73 -6.08
C HIS A 173 6.44 11.48 -4.74
N TRP A 174 5.78 10.32 -4.63
CA TRP A 174 4.97 9.89 -3.48
C TRP A 174 5.64 9.94 -2.10
N GLN A 175 6.98 9.93 -2.05
CA GLN A 175 7.76 9.98 -0.79
C GLN A 175 8.16 11.41 -0.38
N SER A 176 7.89 12.41 -1.22
CA SER A 176 8.16 13.81 -0.92
C SER A 176 7.30 14.28 0.25
N PRO A 177 7.85 15.03 1.24
CA PRO A 177 7.06 15.68 2.28
C PRO A 177 5.92 16.55 1.76
N HIS A 178 6.06 17.08 0.54
CA HIS A 178 5.13 17.96 -0.17
C HIS A 178 4.05 17.19 -0.95
N MET A 179 4.03 15.85 -0.86
CA MET A 179 2.94 15.01 -1.36
C MET A 179 1.80 15.05 -0.34
N HIS A 180 0.66 15.66 -0.68
CA HIS A 180 -0.51 15.76 0.21
C HIS A 180 -1.80 15.18 -0.37
N ALA A 181 -1.73 14.58 -1.56
CA ALA A 181 -2.84 13.93 -2.23
C ALA A 181 -3.16 12.54 -1.63
N TYR A 182 -4.37 12.04 -1.91
CA TYR A 182 -4.85 10.71 -1.52
C TYR A 182 -4.67 10.42 -0.01
N TYR A 183 -4.18 9.23 0.34
CA TYR A 183 -3.59 8.89 1.62
C TYR A 183 -2.11 8.52 1.41
N PRO A 184 -1.26 8.47 2.46
CA PRO A 184 0.16 8.17 2.29
C PRO A 184 0.37 6.78 1.69
N ALA A 185 1.55 6.55 1.10
CA ALA A 185 2.00 5.24 0.62
C ALA A 185 3.51 5.09 0.89
N LEU A 186 3.86 4.98 2.17
CA LEU A 186 5.23 5.23 2.65
C LEU A 186 6.18 4.02 2.49
N THR A 187 7.38 4.28 1.99
CA THR A 187 8.52 3.34 2.04
C THR A 187 9.44 3.62 3.24
N SER A 188 10.33 2.68 3.55
CA SER A 188 11.44 2.88 4.47
C SER A 188 12.60 1.93 4.14
N TRP A 189 13.81 2.29 4.57
CA TRP A 189 15.04 1.49 4.41
C TRP A 189 14.87 0.00 4.78
N PRO A 190 14.36 -0.38 5.98
CA PRO A 190 14.13 -1.79 6.31
C PRO A 190 13.04 -2.46 5.45
N SER A 191 12.08 -1.69 4.91
CA SER A 191 11.07 -2.24 4.00
C SER A 191 11.65 -2.62 2.65
N LEU A 192 12.55 -1.77 2.11
CA LEU A 192 13.26 -2.03 0.85
C LEU A 192 14.18 -3.26 0.99
N LEU A 193 15.01 -3.30 2.04
CA LEU A 193 15.88 -4.44 2.35
C LEU A 193 15.10 -5.74 2.54
N GLY A 194 13.84 -5.65 3.01
CA GLY A 194 12.97 -6.80 3.19
C GLY A 194 12.48 -7.43 1.88
N ASP A 195 12.02 -6.64 0.90
CA ASP A 195 11.65 -7.19 -0.41
C ASP A 195 12.87 -7.53 -1.26
N MET A 196 14.00 -6.83 -1.13
CA MET A 196 15.26 -7.26 -1.77
C MET A 196 15.64 -8.71 -1.40
N LEU A 197 15.36 -9.12 -0.16
CA LEU A 197 15.54 -10.51 0.28
C LEU A 197 14.40 -11.43 -0.21
N ALA A 198 13.14 -10.98 -0.14
CA ALA A 198 11.98 -11.77 -0.57
C ALA A 198 12.02 -12.09 -2.07
N ASP A 199 12.39 -11.12 -2.90
CA ASP A 199 12.42 -11.21 -4.35
C ASP A 199 13.67 -11.98 -4.84
N ALA A 200 14.78 -11.95 -4.08
CA ALA A 200 15.94 -12.81 -4.32
C ALA A 200 15.68 -14.29 -3.95
N ILE A 201 14.86 -14.55 -2.93
CA ILE A 201 14.40 -15.92 -2.58
C ILE A 201 13.33 -16.41 -3.57
N ASN A 202 12.48 -15.49 -4.06
CA ASN A 202 11.40 -15.72 -5.04
C ASN A 202 10.51 -16.94 -4.76
N CYS A 203 10.29 -17.29 -3.49
CA CYS A 203 9.47 -18.44 -3.16
C CYS A 203 7.97 -18.10 -3.24
N LEU A 204 7.19 -19.06 -3.74
CA LEU A 204 5.74 -18.99 -3.76
C LEU A 204 5.19 -19.81 -2.60
N GLY A 205 4.41 -19.18 -1.72
CA GLY A 205 3.83 -19.80 -0.52
C GLY A 205 2.33 -20.01 -0.62
N PHE A 206 1.87 -20.69 -1.68
CA PHE A 206 0.45 -20.97 -1.93
C PHE A 206 -0.10 -22.06 -0.99
N THR A 207 0.67 -23.13 -0.79
CA THR A 207 0.52 -24.08 0.33
C THR A 207 1.66 -23.93 1.32
N TRP A 208 1.47 -24.42 2.55
CA TRP A 208 2.53 -24.56 3.53
C TRP A 208 3.73 -25.33 2.95
N ALA A 209 3.48 -26.41 2.19
CA ALA A 209 4.54 -27.23 1.62
C ALA A 209 5.31 -26.56 0.47
N SER A 210 4.74 -25.56 -0.20
CA SER A 210 5.45 -24.82 -1.28
C SER A 210 6.54 -23.88 -0.75
N SER A 211 6.34 -23.31 0.45
CA SER A 211 7.41 -22.68 1.24
C SER A 211 6.95 -22.49 2.69
N PRO A 212 7.37 -23.34 3.65
CA PRO A 212 6.90 -23.26 5.03
C PRO A 212 7.18 -21.90 5.67
N ALA A 213 8.40 -21.37 5.52
CA ALA A 213 8.78 -20.06 6.07
C ALA A 213 7.89 -18.90 5.58
N CYS A 214 7.39 -18.97 4.34
CA CYS A 214 6.48 -17.97 3.77
C CYS A 214 5.11 -17.93 4.48
N THR A 215 4.65 -19.09 4.94
CA THR A 215 3.40 -19.24 5.73
C THR A 215 3.64 -18.93 7.21
N GLU A 216 4.62 -19.59 7.83
CA GLU A 216 4.88 -19.54 9.27
C GLU A 216 5.25 -18.13 9.76
N LEU A 217 6.13 -17.42 9.02
CA LEU A 217 6.49 -16.04 9.38
C LEU A 217 5.28 -15.11 9.26
N GLU A 218 4.41 -15.33 8.27
CA GLU A 218 3.21 -14.50 8.10
C GLU A 218 2.20 -14.73 9.22
N MET A 219 1.93 -15.98 9.60
CA MET A 219 1.05 -16.29 10.75
C MET A 219 1.55 -15.62 12.03
N ASN A 220 2.85 -15.71 12.31
CA ASN A 220 3.45 -15.10 13.51
C ASN A 220 3.44 -13.57 13.48
N VAL A 221 3.75 -12.95 12.34
CA VAL A 221 3.81 -11.49 12.19
C VAL A 221 2.41 -10.86 12.13
N MET A 222 1.41 -11.56 11.59
CA MET A 222 0.01 -11.12 11.64
C MET A 222 -0.57 -11.19 13.05
N ASP A 223 -0.12 -12.15 13.88
CA ASP A 223 -0.45 -12.19 15.31
C ASP A 223 0.24 -11.08 16.11
N TRP A 224 1.51 -10.76 15.80
CA TRP A 224 2.18 -9.58 16.36
C TRP A 224 1.41 -8.31 16.02
N LEU A 225 1.02 -8.15 14.76
CA LEU A 225 0.37 -6.94 14.27
C LEU A 225 -1.05 -6.77 14.85
N ALA A 226 -1.83 -7.84 14.98
CA ALA A 226 -3.12 -7.79 15.69
C ALA A 226 -2.96 -7.32 17.15
N LYS A 227 -1.95 -7.83 17.87
CA LYS A 227 -1.64 -7.40 19.25
C LYS A 227 -1.17 -5.94 19.30
N MET A 228 -0.35 -5.51 18.34
CA MET A 228 0.09 -4.11 18.21
C MET A 228 -1.07 -3.13 17.94
N LEU A 229 -2.10 -3.56 17.21
CA LEU A 229 -3.31 -2.79 16.94
C LEU A 229 -4.31 -2.79 18.11
N GLY A 230 -4.26 -3.82 18.97
CA GLY A 230 -5.29 -4.07 19.98
C GLY A 230 -6.56 -4.72 19.42
N LEU A 231 -6.43 -5.55 18.39
CA LEU A 231 -7.54 -6.37 17.88
C LEU A 231 -7.88 -7.50 18.87
N PRO A 232 -9.16 -7.95 18.90
CA PRO A 232 -9.58 -9.13 19.67
C PRO A 232 -8.75 -10.39 19.41
N GLU A 233 -8.52 -11.17 20.47
CA GLU A 233 -7.66 -12.37 20.40
C GLU A 233 -8.19 -13.46 19.45
N HIS A 234 -9.49 -13.45 19.14
CA HIS A 234 -10.10 -14.36 18.16
C HIS A 234 -9.69 -14.10 16.69
N PHE A 235 -8.91 -13.05 16.43
CA PHE A 235 -8.26 -12.82 15.13
C PHE A 235 -6.85 -13.42 15.05
N LEU A 236 -6.28 -13.91 16.17
CA LEU A 236 -4.96 -14.52 16.21
C LEU A 236 -5.01 -15.97 15.70
N HIS A 237 -3.97 -16.41 14.99
CA HIS A 237 -3.80 -17.81 14.57
C HIS A 237 -3.53 -18.75 15.75
N HIS A 238 -2.69 -18.30 16.69
CA HIS A 238 -2.16 -19.17 17.76
C HIS A 238 -2.95 -19.08 19.08
N GLN A 239 -4.05 -18.33 19.14
CA GLN A 239 -4.87 -18.22 20.34
C GLN A 239 -5.71 -19.50 20.53
N PRO A 240 -5.70 -20.13 21.72
CA PRO A 240 -6.55 -21.28 22.00
C PRO A 240 -8.04 -20.98 21.77
N GLY A 241 -8.73 -21.86 21.05
CA GLY A 241 -10.14 -21.68 20.68
C GLY A 241 -10.40 -20.71 19.51
N SER A 242 -9.37 -20.04 18.98
CA SER A 242 -9.53 -19.19 17.79
C SER A 242 -9.86 -19.98 16.54
N GLN A 243 -10.95 -19.60 15.88
CA GLN A 243 -11.29 -20.04 14.52
C GLN A 243 -10.77 -19.07 13.46
N GLY A 244 -10.18 -17.95 13.86
CA GLY A 244 -9.72 -16.89 12.97
C GLY A 244 -8.26 -17.03 12.51
N GLY A 245 -7.74 -15.90 12.06
CA GLY A 245 -6.34 -15.68 11.65
C GLY A 245 -6.19 -14.44 10.75
N GLY A 246 -4.95 -13.99 10.55
CA GLY A 246 -4.58 -12.90 9.63
C GLY A 246 -3.77 -13.35 8.42
N VAL A 247 -4.03 -12.77 7.24
CA VAL A 247 -3.35 -13.04 5.97
C VAL A 247 -2.96 -11.72 5.27
N LEU A 248 -1.81 -11.69 4.57
CA LEU A 248 -1.37 -10.53 3.79
C LEU A 248 -1.93 -10.57 2.37
N GLN A 249 -2.85 -9.64 2.09
CA GLN A 249 -3.40 -9.34 0.76
C GLN A 249 -2.59 -8.23 0.08
N SER A 250 -2.85 -7.97 -1.20
CA SER A 250 -2.20 -6.89 -1.94
C SER A 250 -2.86 -5.54 -1.63
N THR A 251 -4.21 -5.47 -1.71
CA THR A 251 -5.00 -4.25 -1.41
C THR A 251 -6.19 -4.51 -0.47
N VAL A 252 -6.63 -3.48 0.26
CA VAL A 252 -7.94 -3.47 0.95
C VAL A 252 -9.09 -3.74 -0.03
N SER A 253 -9.00 -3.31 -1.29
CA SER A 253 -10.01 -3.61 -2.31
C SER A 253 -10.19 -5.12 -2.52
N GLU A 254 -9.11 -5.90 -2.48
CA GLU A 254 -9.18 -7.37 -2.45
C GLU A 254 -9.77 -7.86 -1.12
N SER A 255 -9.32 -7.35 0.02
CA SER A 255 -9.81 -7.74 1.36
C SER A 255 -11.33 -7.55 1.53
N THR A 256 -11.87 -6.40 1.12
CA THR A 256 -13.30 -6.09 1.16
C THR A 256 -14.10 -6.94 0.18
N LEU A 257 -13.58 -7.16 -1.04
CA LEU A 257 -14.18 -8.09 -1.99
C LEU A 257 -14.19 -9.51 -1.40
N ILE A 258 -13.08 -9.99 -0.85
CA ILE A 258 -12.95 -11.31 -0.20
C ILE A 258 -13.96 -11.46 0.95
N ALA A 259 -14.12 -10.44 1.80
CA ALA A 259 -15.11 -10.46 2.88
C ALA A 259 -16.55 -10.53 2.34
N LEU A 260 -16.90 -9.77 1.31
CA LEU A 260 -18.21 -9.83 0.64
C LEU A 260 -18.45 -11.18 -0.07
N LEU A 261 -17.42 -11.76 -0.68
CA LEU A 261 -17.45 -13.08 -1.31
C LEU A 261 -17.70 -14.19 -0.26
N ALA A 262 -17.07 -14.09 0.91
CA ALA A 262 -17.27 -15.03 2.02
C ALA A 262 -18.67 -14.88 2.64
N ALA A 263 -19.13 -13.65 2.88
CA ALA A 263 -20.45 -13.35 3.41
C ALA A 263 -21.57 -13.87 2.51
N ARG A 264 -21.53 -13.54 1.21
CA ARG A 264 -22.54 -14.01 0.24
C ARG A 264 -22.53 -15.54 0.13
N LYS A 265 -21.35 -16.18 0.08
CA LYS A 265 -21.25 -17.64 -0.08
C LYS A 265 -21.79 -18.37 1.16
N ASN A 266 -21.48 -17.86 2.36
CA ASN A 266 -22.04 -18.40 3.59
C ASN A 266 -23.57 -18.34 3.61
N LYS A 267 -24.16 -17.18 3.25
CA LYS A 267 -25.61 -17.02 3.25
C LYS A 267 -26.31 -17.80 2.13
N ILE A 268 -25.67 -17.96 0.97
CA ILE A 268 -26.17 -18.83 -0.11
C ILE A 268 -26.16 -20.30 0.33
N LEU A 269 -25.13 -20.78 1.02
CA LEU A 269 -25.08 -22.15 1.55
C LEU A 269 -26.17 -22.40 2.62
N GLU A 270 -26.42 -21.42 3.50
CA GLU A 270 -27.54 -21.43 4.43
C GLU A 270 -28.89 -21.53 3.70
N MET A 271 -29.14 -20.65 2.72
CA MET A 271 -30.37 -20.67 1.91
C MET A 271 -30.54 -21.98 1.13
N LYS A 272 -29.45 -22.57 0.61
CA LYS A 272 -29.49 -23.88 -0.08
C LYS A 272 -29.85 -25.06 0.81
N ALA A 273 -29.79 -24.94 2.14
CA ALA A 273 -30.32 -25.97 3.04
C ALA A 273 -31.85 -26.07 2.97
N SER A 274 -32.54 -24.95 2.74
CA SER A 274 -33.99 -24.89 2.52
C SER A 274 -34.37 -24.97 1.03
N GLU A 275 -33.53 -24.46 0.14
CA GLU A 275 -33.75 -24.41 -1.31
C GLU A 275 -32.64 -25.18 -2.08
N PRO A 276 -32.53 -26.51 -1.90
CA PRO A 276 -31.43 -27.29 -2.49
C PRO A 276 -31.44 -27.32 -4.02
N GLY A 277 -32.61 -27.17 -4.65
CA GLY A 277 -32.76 -27.05 -6.11
C GLY A 277 -32.49 -25.65 -6.68
N ALA A 278 -32.35 -24.61 -5.85
CA ALA A 278 -32.09 -23.25 -6.34
C ALA A 278 -30.64 -23.06 -6.79
N ASP A 279 -30.45 -22.32 -7.88
CA ASP A 279 -29.13 -21.89 -8.34
C ASP A 279 -28.51 -20.82 -7.42
N GLU A 280 -27.19 -20.85 -7.25
CA GLU A 280 -26.48 -19.93 -6.34
C GLU A 280 -26.52 -18.48 -6.81
N SER A 281 -26.53 -18.21 -8.13
CA SER A 281 -26.67 -16.85 -8.67
C SER A 281 -28.10 -16.31 -8.45
N SER A 282 -29.09 -17.17 -8.57
CA SER A 282 -30.50 -16.89 -8.32
C SER A 282 -30.80 -16.60 -6.83
N LEU A 283 -30.05 -17.23 -5.92
CA LEU A 283 -30.07 -16.88 -4.49
C LEU A 283 -29.28 -15.59 -4.23
N ASN A 284 -28.11 -15.40 -4.85
CA ASN A 284 -27.31 -14.17 -4.79
C ASN A 284 -28.13 -12.93 -5.20
N ALA A 285 -29.01 -13.07 -6.19
CA ALA A 285 -29.91 -12.01 -6.66
C ALA A 285 -30.92 -11.52 -5.60
N ARG A 286 -31.13 -12.25 -4.50
CA ARG A 286 -31.95 -11.79 -3.36
C ARG A 286 -31.15 -11.03 -2.30
N LEU A 287 -29.83 -11.15 -2.30
CA LEU A 287 -28.97 -10.56 -1.28
C LEU A 287 -28.88 -9.03 -1.42
N ILE A 288 -28.62 -8.36 -0.29
CA ILE A 288 -28.29 -6.94 -0.22
C ILE A 288 -27.24 -6.66 0.88
N ALA A 289 -26.31 -5.78 0.55
CA ALA A 289 -25.20 -5.34 1.37
C ALA A 289 -25.26 -3.81 1.58
N TYR A 290 -24.67 -3.33 2.67
CA TYR A 290 -24.72 -1.92 3.08
C TYR A 290 -23.34 -1.34 3.37
N ALA A 291 -23.23 -0.01 3.22
CA ALA A 291 -22.08 0.76 3.67
C ALA A 291 -22.47 2.24 3.87
N SER A 292 -21.59 3.00 4.52
CA SER A 292 -21.65 4.47 4.58
C SER A 292 -21.61 5.08 3.17
N ASP A 293 -22.33 6.17 2.91
CA ASP A 293 -22.18 6.95 1.66
C ASP A 293 -20.79 7.61 1.53
N GLN A 294 -20.00 7.63 2.61
CA GLN A 294 -18.60 8.05 2.66
C GLN A 294 -17.59 6.89 2.45
N ALA A 295 -18.08 5.67 2.23
CA ALA A 295 -17.24 4.49 2.02
C ALA A 295 -16.37 4.63 0.76
N HIS A 296 -15.22 3.95 0.74
CA HIS A 296 -14.35 3.97 -0.42
C HIS A 296 -15.00 3.21 -1.61
N SER A 297 -14.75 3.66 -2.84
CA SER A 297 -15.34 3.09 -4.08
C SER A 297 -14.95 1.63 -4.35
N SER A 298 -14.01 1.06 -3.60
CA SER A 298 -13.79 -0.39 -3.55
C SER A 298 -15.03 -1.16 -3.08
N VAL A 299 -15.88 -0.59 -2.22
CA VAL A 299 -17.11 -1.22 -1.74
C VAL A 299 -18.14 -1.34 -2.87
N GLU A 300 -18.37 -0.24 -3.60
CA GLU A 300 -19.21 -0.25 -4.81
C GLU A 300 -18.67 -1.26 -5.83
N LYS A 301 -17.36 -1.19 -6.11
CA LYS A 301 -16.69 -2.09 -7.06
C LYS A 301 -16.74 -3.55 -6.63
N ALA A 302 -16.72 -3.85 -5.33
CA ALA A 302 -16.95 -5.19 -4.81
C ALA A 302 -18.38 -5.67 -5.06
N GLY A 303 -19.39 -4.80 -4.88
CA GLY A 303 -20.78 -5.06 -5.30
C GLY A 303 -20.89 -5.36 -6.80
N LEU A 304 -20.29 -4.52 -7.66
CA LEU A 304 -20.27 -4.69 -9.11
C LEU A 304 -19.60 -6.00 -9.55
N ILE A 305 -18.47 -6.39 -8.93
CA ILE A 305 -17.77 -7.66 -9.24
C ILE A 305 -18.55 -8.89 -8.71
N SER A 306 -19.20 -8.77 -7.56
CA SER A 306 -19.91 -9.88 -6.91
C SER A 306 -21.37 -10.03 -7.33
N LEU A 307 -21.91 -9.08 -8.10
CA LEU A 307 -23.34 -8.97 -8.44
C LEU A 307 -24.28 -8.94 -7.22
N VAL A 308 -23.77 -8.56 -6.04
CA VAL A 308 -24.58 -8.33 -4.83
C VAL A 308 -25.06 -6.89 -4.84
N LYS A 309 -26.34 -6.66 -4.53
CA LYS A 309 -26.87 -5.29 -4.44
C LYS A 309 -26.17 -4.55 -3.30
N MET A 310 -25.66 -3.34 -3.56
CA MET A 310 -25.07 -2.46 -2.56
C MET A 310 -25.99 -1.25 -2.34
N LYS A 311 -26.36 -0.97 -1.10
CA LYS A 311 -27.15 0.22 -0.71
C LYS A 311 -26.30 1.08 0.22
N PHE A 312 -25.89 2.24 -0.29
CA PHE A 312 -25.18 3.25 0.49
C PHE A 312 -26.18 3.98 1.39
N LEU A 313 -25.79 4.21 2.64
CA LEU A 313 -26.64 4.72 3.70
C LEU A 313 -26.19 6.12 4.16
N PRO A 314 -27.13 7.01 4.48
CA PRO A 314 -26.81 8.36 4.92
C PRO A 314 -26.08 8.37 6.26
N VAL A 315 -25.24 9.38 6.44
CA VAL A 315 -24.41 9.62 7.62
C VAL A 315 -24.93 10.80 8.47
N ASP A 316 -24.41 10.91 9.70
CA ASP A 316 -24.66 12.06 10.58
C ASP A 316 -23.79 13.30 10.25
N ASP A 317 -23.92 14.37 11.05
CA ASP A 317 -23.16 15.62 10.90
C ASP A 317 -21.64 15.47 11.06
N ASN A 318 -21.15 14.35 11.60
CA ASN A 318 -19.73 14.00 11.69
C ASN A 318 -19.28 13.11 10.53
N PHE A 319 -20.18 12.84 9.58
CA PHE A 319 -20.02 11.93 8.45
C PHE A 319 -19.81 10.46 8.89
N SER A 320 -20.44 10.07 10.00
CA SER A 320 -20.44 8.72 10.57
C SER A 320 -21.72 7.97 10.20
N LEU A 321 -21.61 6.70 9.76
CA LEU A 321 -22.78 5.81 9.68
C LEU A 321 -23.23 5.37 11.07
N ARG A 322 -24.54 5.48 11.32
CA ARG A 322 -25.18 5.26 12.63
C ARG A 322 -26.12 4.06 12.62
N GLY A 323 -26.34 3.47 13.80
CA GLY A 323 -27.17 2.26 13.96
C GLY A 323 -28.60 2.43 13.46
N GLU A 324 -29.22 3.59 13.68
CA GLU A 324 -30.59 3.88 13.24
C GLU A 324 -30.75 3.76 11.71
N ALA A 325 -29.82 4.34 10.95
CA ALA A 325 -29.84 4.30 9.49
C ALA A 325 -29.71 2.86 8.95
N LEU A 326 -28.84 2.05 9.57
CA LEU A 326 -28.69 0.63 9.25
C LEU A 326 -29.95 -0.17 9.60
N GLN A 327 -30.48 -0.03 10.82
CA GLN A 327 -31.64 -0.79 11.28
C GLN A 327 -32.91 -0.46 10.45
N LYS A 328 -33.08 0.80 10.07
CA LYS A 328 -34.14 1.25 9.15
C LYS A 328 -34.00 0.60 7.78
N ALA A 329 -32.80 0.65 7.17
CA ALA A 329 -32.57 0.04 5.86
C ALA A 329 -32.80 -1.48 5.88
N ILE A 330 -32.28 -2.19 6.90
CA ILE A 330 -32.49 -3.63 7.09
C ILE A 330 -33.99 -3.97 7.11
N LYS A 331 -34.81 -3.18 7.82
CA LYS A 331 -36.26 -3.36 7.86
C LYS A 331 -36.90 -3.14 6.49
N GLU A 332 -36.65 -2.00 5.85
CA GLU A 332 -37.19 -1.64 4.53
C GLU A 332 -36.85 -2.68 3.44
N ASP A 333 -35.66 -3.27 3.50
CA ASP A 333 -35.19 -4.25 2.51
C ASP A 333 -35.71 -5.67 2.80
N LYS A 334 -35.87 -6.07 4.08
CA LYS A 334 -36.60 -7.29 4.47
C LYS A 334 -38.08 -7.22 4.07
N GLU A 335 -38.74 -6.08 4.26
CA GLU A 335 -40.13 -5.85 3.84
C GLU A 335 -40.31 -5.95 2.32
N ARG A 336 -39.24 -5.73 1.54
CA ARG A 336 -39.17 -5.94 0.09
C ARG A 336 -38.67 -7.33 -0.32
N GLY A 337 -38.57 -8.28 0.62
CA GLY A 337 -38.16 -9.66 0.36
C GLY A 337 -36.68 -9.84 0.02
N LEU A 338 -35.84 -8.85 0.29
CA LEU A 338 -34.39 -8.96 0.16
C LEU A 338 -33.78 -9.57 1.42
N VAL A 339 -32.59 -10.15 1.27
CA VAL A 339 -31.83 -10.80 2.34
C VAL A 339 -30.60 -9.94 2.69
N PRO A 340 -30.64 -9.18 3.80
CA PRO A 340 -29.45 -8.54 4.37
C PRO A 340 -28.32 -9.56 4.56
N VAL A 341 -27.10 -9.26 4.09
CA VAL A 341 -25.95 -10.20 4.19
C VAL A 341 -24.65 -9.60 4.72
N PHE A 342 -24.36 -8.32 4.48
CA PHE A 342 -23.03 -7.74 4.72
C PHE A 342 -23.12 -6.24 5.03
N VAL A 343 -22.25 -5.77 5.93
CA VAL A 343 -22.03 -4.34 6.22
C VAL A 343 -20.53 -4.04 6.14
N CYS A 344 -20.16 -3.03 5.35
CA CYS A 344 -18.84 -2.41 5.42
C CYS A 344 -18.92 -1.15 6.30
N ALA A 345 -18.25 -1.17 7.45
CA ALA A 345 -18.06 0.00 8.30
C ALA A 345 -16.64 0.55 8.13
N THR A 346 -16.52 1.86 7.97
CA THR A 346 -15.29 2.54 7.58
C THR A 346 -14.69 3.30 8.77
N LEU A 347 -13.44 3.00 9.12
CA LEU A 347 -12.63 3.74 10.09
C LEU A 347 -11.59 4.58 9.35
N GLY A 348 -11.87 5.88 9.21
CA GLY A 348 -11.06 6.81 8.43
C GLY A 348 -11.48 6.91 6.97
N THR A 349 -12.72 7.35 6.72
CA THR A 349 -13.33 7.53 5.38
C THR A 349 -12.44 8.32 4.41
N THR A 350 -12.59 8.11 3.11
CA THR A 350 -11.63 8.66 2.13
C THR A 350 -11.73 10.17 1.98
N GLY A 351 -12.95 10.73 1.99
CA GLY A 351 -13.17 12.17 1.89
C GLY A 351 -12.56 12.95 3.05
N VAL A 352 -12.92 12.59 4.29
CA VAL A 352 -12.73 13.44 5.48
C VAL A 352 -12.06 12.76 6.69
N CYS A 353 -11.75 11.46 6.62
CA CYS A 353 -11.27 10.67 7.76
C CYS A 353 -12.29 10.64 8.94
N ALA A 354 -13.57 10.46 8.62
CA ALA A 354 -14.62 10.14 9.59
C ALA A 354 -14.61 8.65 9.95
N PHE A 355 -15.37 8.27 10.99
CA PHE A 355 -15.39 6.93 11.56
C PHE A 355 -16.84 6.48 11.79
N ASP A 356 -17.24 5.36 11.19
CA ASP A 356 -18.57 4.77 11.36
C ASP A 356 -18.74 4.16 12.77
N CYS A 357 -19.95 4.23 13.35
CA CYS A 357 -20.16 3.97 14.77
C CYS A 357 -20.25 2.47 15.11
N LEU A 358 -19.12 1.79 15.25
CA LEU A 358 -19.07 0.33 15.51
C LEU A 358 -19.80 -0.10 16.78
N SER A 359 -19.85 0.75 17.82
CA SER A 359 -20.61 0.48 19.04
C SER A 359 -22.13 0.39 18.83
N GLU A 360 -22.65 0.92 17.72
CA GLU A 360 -24.06 0.80 17.32
C GLU A 360 -24.24 -0.27 16.23
N LEU A 361 -23.35 -0.28 15.22
CA LEU A 361 -23.43 -1.17 14.06
C LEU A 361 -23.13 -2.63 14.42
N GLY A 362 -22.21 -2.88 15.36
CA GLY A 362 -21.80 -4.21 15.82
C GLY A 362 -22.96 -5.04 16.41
N PRO A 363 -23.66 -4.55 17.45
CA PRO A 363 -24.81 -5.22 18.02
C PRO A 363 -25.93 -5.52 17.00
N ILE A 364 -26.19 -4.59 16.08
CA ILE A 364 -27.17 -4.79 14.99
C ILE A 364 -26.73 -5.91 14.06
N CYS A 365 -25.46 -5.90 13.61
CA CYS A 365 -24.97 -6.93 12.69
C CYS A 365 -25.02 -8.33 13.34
N ALA A 366 -24.65 -8.44 14.61
CA ALA A 366 -24.69 -9.69 15.36
C ALA A 366 -26.12 -10.21 15.59
N SER A 367 -27.09 -9.33 15.87
CA SER A 367 -28.49 -9.74 16.06
C SER A 367 -29.19 -10.12 14.75
N GLU A 368 -28.81 -9.48 13.65
CA GLU A 368 -29.43 -9.68 12.33
C GLU A 368 -28.72 -10.72 11.45
N GLY A 369 -27.63 -11.34 11.93
CA GLY A 369 -26.87 -12.37 11.21
C GLY A 369 -26.09 -11.83 10.00
N LEU A 370 -25.67 -10.55 10.07
CA LEU A 370 -24.91 -9.85 9.04
C LEU A 370 -23.41 -10.03 9.24
N TRP A 371 -22.67 -10.25 8.14
CA TRP A 371 -21.21 -10.15 8.19
C TRP A 371 -20.78 -8.69 8.37
N LEU A 372 -20.11 -8.38 9.48
CA LEU A 372 -19.51 -7.05 9.69
C LEU A 372 -18.04 -7.04 9.25
N HIS A 373 -17.75 -6.24 8.22
CA HIS A 373 -16.40 -5.98 7.72
C HIS A 373 -15.96 -4.55 8.07
N ILE A 374 -14.75 -4.41 8.58
CA ILE A 374 -14.15 -3.12 8.93
C ILE A 374 -13.07 -2.74 7.92
N ASP A 375 -13.33 -1.71 7.10
CA ASP A 375 -12.30 -1.02 6.33
C ASP A 375 -11.65 0.06 7.19
N ALA A 376 -10.45 -0.21 7.69
CA ALA A 376 -9.62 0.76 8.40
C ALA A 376 -8.39 1.18 7.58
N ALA A 377 -8.45 1.14 6.23
CA ALA A 377 -7.29 1.19 5.33
C ALA A 377 -6.19 2.19 5.73
N TYR A 378 -6.57 3.43 6.06
CA TYR A 378 -5.64 4.46 6.54
C TYR A 378 -5.54 4.51 8.07
N ALA A 379 -6.67 4.62 8.78
CA ALA A 379 -6.67 4.87 10.22
C ALA A 379 -6.22 3.67 11.06
N GLY A 380 -6.18 2.46 10.50
CA GLY A 380 -5.71 1.25 11.19
C GLY A 380 -4.32 1.41 11.81
N THR A 381 -3.39 2.08 11.12
CA THR A 381 -2.06 2.37 11.67
C THR A 381 -2.11 3.25 12.92
N ALA A 382 -3.15 4.07 13.10
CA ALA A 382 -3.30 4.88 14.30
C ALA A 382 -3.54 4.03 15.56
N PHE A 383 -4.17 2.86 15.43
CA PHE A 383 -4.47 1.95 16.55
C PHE A 383 -3.21 1.28 17.15
N LEU A 384 -2.04 1.47 16.53
CA LEU A 384 -0.75 1.24 17.18
C LEU A 384 -0.58 2.09 18.45
N CYS A 385 -1.21 3.26 18.53
CA CYS A 385 -1.21 4.15 19.68
C CYS A 385 -2.53 3.98 20.48
N PRO A 386 -2.50 3.67 21.79
CA PRO A 386 -3.70 3.42 22.59
C PRO A 386 -4.73 4.57 22.56
N GLU A 387 -4.28 5.81 22.53
CA GLU A 387 -5.13 7.01 22.55
C GLU A 387 -6.07 7.15 21.34
N PHE A 388 -5.78 6.49 20.22
CA PHE A 388 -6.66 6.47 19.04
C PHE A 388 -7.61 5.26 19.00
N ARG A 389 -7.50 4.32 19.95
CA ARG A 389 -8.36 3.10 19.98
C ARG A 389 -9.81 3.36 20.38
N GLY A 390 -10.17 4.59 20.76
CA GLY A 390 -11.57 4.97 20.99
C GLY A 390 -12.48 4.72 19.78
N PHE A 391 -11.96 4.88 18.56
CA PHE A 391 -12.68 4.57 17.31
C PHE A 391 -12.85 3.06 17.04
N LEU A 392 -12.17 2.21 17.81
CA LEU A 392 -12.18 0.75 17.66
C LEU A 392 -13.19 0.06 18.59
N LYS A 393 -13.93 0.82 19.42
CA LYS A 393 -14.94 0.30 20.36
C LYS A 393 -16.12 -0.32 19.62
N GLY A 394 -16.29 -1.65 19.70
CA GLY A 394 -17.23 -2.43 18.89
C GLY A 394 -16.54 -3.40 17.91
N ILE A 395 -15.20 -3.41 17.84
CA ILE A 395 -14.42 -4.35 17.01
C ILE A 395 -14.67 -5.83 17.35
N GLU A 396 -15.09 -6.12 18.58
CA GLU A 396 -15.45 -7.45 19.06
C GLU A 396 -16.63 -8.10 18.31
N TYR A 397 -17.43 -7.29 17.61
CA TYR A 397 -18.54 -7.74 16.75
C TYR A 397 -18.14 -7.99 15.28
N ALA A 398 -16.91 -7.68 14.87
CA ALA A 398 -16.51 -7.81 13.47
C ALA A 398 -16.23 -9.27 13.06
N ASP A 399 -16.78 -9.72 11.92
CA ASP A 399 -16.35 -10.97 11.28
C ASP A 399 -14.98 -10.81 10.59
N SER A 400 -14.63 -9.59 10.17
CA SER A 400 -13.32 -9.31 9.55
C SER A 400 -12.87 -7.85 9.66
N PHE A 401 -11.56 -7.63 9.69
CA PHE A 401 -10.91 -6.32 9.76
C PHE A 401 -9.79 -6.21 8.73
N THR A 402 -9.60 -5.03 8.12
CA THR A 402 -8.47 -4.79 7.21
C THR A 402 -7.87 -3.39 7.36
N PHE A 403 -6.55 -3.29 7.19
CA PHE A 403 -5.88 -2.01 6.99
C PHE A 403 -4.61 -2.16 6.12
N ASN A 404 -4.07 -1.04 5.63
CA ASN A 404 -2.82 -1.02 4.88
C ASN A 404 -1.63 -0.59 5.76
N PRO A 405 -0.73 -1.52 6.15
CA PRO A 405 0.66 -1.17 6.42
C PRO A 405 1.26 -0.36 5.27
N SER A 406 0.86 -0.69 4.02
CA SER A 406 1.21 0.02 2.78
C SER A 406 0.68 1.45 2.61
N LYS A 407 -0.08 1.98 3.58
CA LYS A 407 -0.38 3.41 3.62
C LYS A 407 0.59 4.14 4.55
N TRP A 408 0.40 3.98 5.86
CA TRP A 408 1.00 4.85 6.89
C TRP A 408 1.98 4.14 7.84
N MET A 409 2.24 2.84 7.65
CA MET A 409 3.13 2.06 8.54
C MET A 409 4.57 1.93 8.00
N MET A 410 4.93 2.71 6.97
CA MET A 410 6.27 2.73 6.35
C MET A 410 6.72 1.38 5.72
N VAL A 411 5.79 0.47 5.46
CA VAL A 411 6.00 -0.73 4.64
C VAL A 411 5.60 -0.36 3.21
N HIS A 412 6.48 -0.46 2.21
CA HIS A 412 6.09 -0.08 0.85
C HIS A 412 5.08 -1.05 0.24
N PHE A 413 4.27 -0.56 -0.71
CA PHE A 413 3.28 -1.35 -1.46
C PHE A 413 3.93 -2.51 -2.25
N ASP A 414 3.35 -3.71 -2.34
CA ASP A 414 2.09 -4.16 -1.77
C ASP A 414 2.23 -4.70 -0.32
N CYS A 415 1.30 -4.32 0.56
CA CYS A 415 1.15 -4.88 1.91
C CYS A 415 -0.19 -4.47 2.54
N THR A 416 -1.15 -5.38 2.61
CA THR A 416 -2.45 -5.19 3.28
C THR A 416 -2.66 -6.28 4.30
N GLY A 417 -2.98 -5.92 5.55
CA GLY A 417 -3.40 -6.88 6.56
C GLY A 417 -4.89 -7.15 6.48
N PHE A 418 -5.29 -8.41 6.45
CA PHE A 418 -6.70 -8.85 6.50
C PHE A 418 -6.86 -9.94 7.55
N TRP A 419 -7.72 -9.73 8.53
CA TRP A 419 -8.05 -10.69 9.58
C TRP A 419 -9.51 -11.14 9.46
N VAL A 420 -9.74 -12.42 9.70
CA VAL A 420 -11.08 -13.02 9.79
C VAL A 420 -11.26 -13.70 11.15
N LYS A 421 -12.48 -13.62 11.69
CA LYS A 421 -12.90 -14.27 12.94
C LYS A 421 -13.19 -15.76 12.76
N ASP A 422 -13.44 -16.17 11.53
CA ASP A 422 -13.72 -17.55 11.11
C ASP A 422 -13.07 -17.80 9.74
N LYS A 423 -12.01 -18.62 9.73
CA LYS A 423 -11.28 -19.01 8.51
C LYS A 423 -12.00 -20.07 7.69
N TYR A 424 -12.95 -20.81 8.26
CA TYR A 424 -13.70 -21.84 7.53
C TYR A 424 -14.74 -21.20 6.61
N LYS A 425 -15.39 -20.10 7.03
CA LYS A 425 -16.22 -19.26 6.14
C LYS A 425 -15.44 -18.70 4.94
N LEU A 426 -14.15 -18.43 5.14
CA LEU A 426 -13.25 -17.97 4.08
C LEU A 426 -12.87 -19.14 3.15
N GLN A 427 -12.42 -20.26 3.71
CA GLN A 427 -11.98 -21.44 2.97
C GLN A 427 -13.10 -22.08 2.13
N GLN A 428 -14.35 -22.14 2.61
CA GLN A 428 -15.49 -22.65 1.82
C GLN A 428 -15.79 -21.83 0.55
N THR A 429 -15.21 -20.63 0.44
CA THR A 429 -15.40 -19.71 -0.70
C THR A 429 -14.36 -19.90 -1.79
N PHE A 430 -13.15 -20.38 -1.44
CA PHE A 430 -11.99 -20.47 -2.34
C PHE A 430 -11.34 -21.88 -2.41
N SER A 431 -11.84 -22.87 -1.65
CA SER A 431 -11.22 -24.19 -1.64
C SER A 431 -11.41 -24.95 -2.96
N VAL A 432 -10.29 -25.15 -3.65
CA VAL A 432 -10.14 -26.10 -4.76
C VAL A 432 -9.07 -27.12 -4.37
N ASN A 433 -9.32 -28.40 -4.66
CA ASN A 433 -8.48 -29.50 -4.16
C ASN A 433 -7.93 -30.42 -5.30
N PRO A 434 -7.19 -29.88 -6.28
CA PRO A 434 -6.53 -30.68 -7.31
C PRO A 434 -5.34 -31.46 -6.72
N ILE A 435 -5.06 -32.64 -7.27
CA ILE A 435 -4.03 -33.54 -6.71
C ILE A 435 -2.62 -32.92 -6.67
N TYR A 436 -2.27 -32.05 -7.62
CA TYR A 436 -0.96 -31.41 -7.72
C TYR A 436 -0.71 -30.28 -6.70
N LEU A 437 -1.69 -29.93 -5.87
CA LEU A 437 -1.51 -28.99 -4.73
C LEU A 437 -1.54 -29.69 -3.36
N ARG A 438 -1.79 -31.01 -3.31
CA ARG A 438 -1.88 -31.76 -2.04
C ARG A 438 -0.50 -32.09 -1.49
N HIS A 439 -0.38 -32.08 -0.16
CA HIS A 439 0.82 -32.52 0.56
C HIS A 439 0.44 -33.30 1.82
N ALA A 440 1.42 -33.93 2.47
CA ALA A 440 1.19 -34.79 3.64
C ALA A 440 0.55 -34.08 4.85
N ASN A 441 0.69 -32.74 4.91
CA ASN A 441 0.20 -31.91 6.02
C ASN A 441 -1.10 -31.14 5.67
N SER A 442 -1.69 -31.36 4.50
CA SER A 442 -2.93 -30.65 4.10
C SER A 442 -4.07 -30.96 5.09
N GLY A 443 -4.69 -29.93 5.63
CA GLY A 443 -5.71 -30.05 6.70
C GLY A 443 -5.16 -30.03 8.12
N MET A 444 -3.84 -30.09 8.32
CA MET A 444 -3.17 -29.76 9.58
C MET A 444 -2.46 -28.40 9.51
N ALA A 445 -1.80 -28.10 8.39
CA ALA A 445 -1.13 -26.83 8.15
C ALA A 445 -2.03 -25.80 7.46
N THR A 446 -1.67 -24.52 7.57
CA THR A 446 -2.39 -23.40 6.93
C THR A 446 -2.00 -23.24 5.46
N ASP A 447 -2.90 -23.56 4.54
CA ASP A 447 -2.71 -23.31 3.11
C ASP A 447 -3.36 -21.99 2.71
N PHE A 448 -2.55 -20.92 2.65
CA PHE A 448 -3.04 -19.55 2.42
C PHE A 448 -3.70 -19.33 1.05
N MET A 449 -3.52 -20.21 0.05
CA MET A 449 -4.29 -20.17 -1.21
C MET A 449 -5.82 -20.24 -0.99
N HIS A 450 -6.29 -20.80 0.13
CA HIS A 450 -7.72 -20.84 0.47
C HIS A 450 -8.22 -19.57 1.18
N TRP A 451 -7.36 -18.56 1.36
CA TRP A 451 -7.66 -17.31 2.06
C TRP A 451 -7.63 -16.08 1.13
N GLN A 452 -7.47 -16.29 -0.18
CA GLN A 452 -7.28 -15.24 -1.19
C GLN A 452 -7.89 -15.67 -2.54
N ILE A 453 -7.96 -14.73 -3.50
CA ILE A 453 -8.49 -14.99 -4.85
C ILE A 453 -7.49 -15.72 -5.78
N PRO A 454 -6.20 -15.33 -5.89
CA PRO A 454 -5.25 -16.03 -6.76
C PRO A 454 -4.63 -17.27 -6.08
N LEU A 455 -4.05 -18.18 -6.88
CA LEU A 455 -3.28 -19.30 -6.33
C LEU A 455 -1.96 -18.82 -5.70
N SER A 456 -1.09 -18.22 -6.52
CA SER A 456 0.26 -17.81 -6.12
C SER A 456 0.26 -16.63 -5.14
N ARG A 457 1.26 -16.61 -4.25
CA ARG A 457 1.54 -15.51 -3.33
C ARG A 457 3.03 -15.48 -2.95
N ARG A 458 3.62 -14.29 -2.87
CA ARG A 458 5.04 -14.03 -2.58
C ARG A 458 5.30 -13.83 -1.08
N PHE A 459 6.57 -13.80 -0.68
CA PHE A 459 7.02 -13.73 0.72
C PHE A 459 6.91 -12.33 1.38
N ARG A 460 5.72 -11.70 1.28
CA ARG A 460 5.40 -10.34 1.77
C ARG A 460 5.77 -10.09 3.25
N SER A 461 5.72 -11.13 4.07
CA SER A 461 5.92 -11.02 5.52
C SER A 461 7.35 -10.64 5.92
N ILE A 462 8.37 -10.84 5.07
CA ILE A 462 9.75 -10.40 5.36
C ILE A 462 9.80 -8.88 5.54
N LYS A 463 9.30 -8.08 4.58
CA LYS A 463 9.37 -6.60 4.69
C LYS A 463 8.55 -6.02 5.84
N LEU A 464 7.42 -6.65 6.17
CA LEU A 464 6.64 -6.28 7.35
C LEU A 464 7.39 -6.60 8.65
N TRP A 465 8.00 -7.78 8.74
CA TRP A 465 8.84 -8.20 9.87
C TRP A 465 10.06 -7.29 10.07
N PHE A 466 10.75 -6.95 8.98
CA PHE A 466 11.91 -6.03 8.99
C PHE A 466 11.52 -4.64 9.49
N VAL A 467 10.41 -4.06 9.00
CA VAL A 467 9.91 -2.76 9.48
C VAL A 467 9.56 -2.82 10.97
N ILE A 468 8.78 -3.81 11.40
CA ILE A 468 8.38 -3.96 12.81
C ILE A 468 9.60 -4.13 13.72
N ARG A 469 10.60 -4.93 13.33
CA ARG A 469 11.83 -5.13 14.12
C ARG A 469 12.80 -3.95 14.09
N SER A 470 12.95 -3.28 12.96
CA SER A 470 13.92 -2.19 12.78
C SER A 470 13.46 -0.88 13.42
N PHE A 471 12.17 -0.56 13.37
CA PHE A 471 11.63 0.59 14.08
C PHE A 471 11.30 0.26 15.54
N GLY A 472 10.68 -0.90 15.79
CA GLY A 472 10.05 -1.21 17.07
C GLY A 472 8.77 -0.41 17.29
N VAL A 473 7.85 -0.95 18.12
CA VAL A 473 6.50 -0.40 18.32
C VAL A 473 6.53 1.07 18.76
N LYS A 474 7.47 1.46 19.63
CA LYS A 474 7.59 2.85 20.14
C LYS A 474 7.85 3.88 19.03
N ASN A 475 8.69 3.55 18.04
CA ASN A 475 8.99 4.49 16.95
C ASN A 475 7.89 4.52 15.88
N LEU A 476 7.18 3.40 15.67
CA LEU A 476 5.97 3.37 14.85
C LEU A 476 4.85 4.24 15.48
N GLN A 477 4.68 4.18 16.80
CA GLN A 477 3.79 5.08 17.55
C GLN A 477 4.24 6.55 17.43
N ALA A 478 5.54 6.83 17.56
CA ALA A 478 6.09 8.18 17.43
C ALA A 478 5.83 8.76 16.01
N HIS A 479 5.95 7.96 14.95
CA HIS A 479 5.64 8.36 13.58
C HIS A 479 4.17 8.79 13.42
N VAL A 480 3.22 7.97 13.91
CA VAL A 480 1.78 8.28 13.88
C VAL A 480 1.48 9.58 14.64
N ARG A 481 2.03 9.73 15.84
CA ARG A 481 1.87 10.93 16.68
C ARG A 481 2.43 12.17 15.99
N HIS A 482 3.63 12.10 15.43
CA HIS A 482 4.28 13.18 14.70
C HIS A 482 3.46 13.61 13.47
N GLY A 483 3.05 12.68 12.61
CA GLY A 483 2.21 12.99 11.45
C GLY A 483 0.86 13.63 11.82
N THR A 484 0.29 13.22 12.96
CA THR A 484 -0.94 13.80 13.52
C THR A 484 -0.71 15.22 14.05
N GLU A 485 0.39 15.48 14.75
CA GLU A 485 0.76 16.82 15.23
C GLU A 485 1.14 17.78 14.10
N MET A 486 1.74 17.29 13.00
CA MET A 486 1.99 18.10 11.79
C MET A 486 0.67 18.49 11.11
N ALA A 487 -0.31 17.58 11.04
CA ALA A 487 -1.64 17.90 10.50
C ALA A 487 -2.42 18.86 11.39
N LYS A 488 -2.31 18.74 12.72
CA LYS A 488 -2.83 19.69 13.71
C LYS A 488 -2.16 21.07 13.62
N TYR A 489 -0.87 21.12 13.29
CA TYR A 489 -0.18 22.38 12.99
C TYR A 489 -0.73 23.03 11.71
N PHE A 490 -0.88 22.28 10.62
CA PHE A 490 -1.56 22.76 9.39
C PHE A 490 -3.00 23.24 9.68
N GLU A 491 -3.77 22.49 10.47
CA GLU A 491 -5.12 22.87 10.91
C GLU A 491 -5.12 24.24 11.60
N SER A 492 -4.13 24.53 12.45
CA SER A 492 -4.03 25.83 13.12
C SER A 492 -3.68 26.98 12.17
N LEU A 493 -2.88 26.72 11.13
CA LEU A 493 -2.55 27.70 10.09
C LEU A 493 -3.81 28.06 9.28
N VAL A 494 -4.56 27.05 8.81
CA VAL A 494 -5.83 27.25 8.08
C VAL A 494 -6.87 27.96 8.94
N ARG A 495 -7.00 27.57 10.23
CA ARG A 495 -8.01 28.11 11.16
C ARG A 495 -7.78 29.58 11.52
N ASN A 496 -6.54 30.05 11.43
CA ASN A 496 -6.18 31.45 11.70
C ASN A 496 -6.38 32.38 10.50
N ASP A 497 -6.63 31.83 9.29
CA ASP A 497 -6.87 32.63 8.08
C ASP A 497 -8.38 32.85 7.85
N PRO A 498 -8.87 34.11 7.85
CA PRO A 498 -10.30 34.39 7.77
C PRO A 498 -10.94 34.03 6.42
N PHE A 499 -10.16 33.81 5.35
CA PHE A 499 -10.69 33.46 4.03
C PHE A 499 -11.06 31.98 3.88
N PHE A 500 -10.54 31.12 4.75
CA PHE A 500 -10.75 29.66 4.68
C PHE A 500 -11.78 29.16 5.71
N GLU A 501 -12.30 27.96 5.47
CA GLU A 501 -13.13 27.21 6.40
C GLU A 501 -12.73 25.72 6.42
N ILE A 502 -12.94 25.08 7.57
CA ILE A 502 -12.61 23.66 7.83
C ILE A 502 -13.95 22.93 8.05
N PRO A 503 -14.53 22.29 7.01
CA PRO A 503 -15.91 21.77 7.06
C PRO A 503 -16.05 20.39 7.70
N ALA A 504 -14.96 19.71 8.07
CA ALA A 504 -15.00 18.46 8.83
C ALA A 504 -13.86 18.39 9.87
N LYS A 505 -14.04 17.60 10.92
CA LYS A 505 -13.11 17.52 12.05
C LYS A 505 -11.83 16.77 11.68
N ARG A 506 -10.66 17.38 11.89
CA ARG A 506 -9.38 16.68 11.79
C ARG A 506 -9.23 15.72 12.98
N HIS A 507 -9.15 14.42 12.69
CA HIS A 507 -8.84 13.38 13.68
C HIS A 507 -7.36 12.97 13.64
N LEU A 508 -6.88 12.57 12.46
CA LEU A 508 -5.52 12.05 12.23
C LEU A 508 -4.69 13.00 11.33
N GLY A 509 -3.95 12.46 10.37
CA GLY A 509 -3.06 13.21 9.47
C GLY A 509 -3.73 13.91 8.28
N LEU A 510 -5.06 13.84 8.13
CA LEU A 510 -5.83 14.51 7.08
C LEU A 510 -6.56 15.74 7.62
N VAL A 511 -6.29 16.92 7.04
CA VAL A 511 -7.10 18.13 7.17
C VAL A 511 -7.88 18.34 5.88
N VAL A 512 -9.16 18.72 5.97
CA VAL A 512 -9.96 19.18 4.84
C VAL A 512 -10.34 20.64 5.02
N PHE A 513 -10.26 21.41 3.95
CA PHE A 513 -10.48 22.85 3.98
C PHE A 513 -10.92 23.39 2.62
N ARG A 514 -11.49 24.59 2.58
CA ARG A 514 -11.87 25.29 1.35
C ARG A 514 -11.84 26.81 1.54
N LEU A 515 -11.82 27.56 0.44
CA LEU A 515 -12.11 28.99 0.50
C LEU A 515 -13.61 29.20 0.76
N LYS A 516 -13.94 30.19 1.58
CA LYS A 516 -15.33 30.64 1.79
C LYS A 516 -15.88 31.19 0.47
N GLY A 517 -17.18 30.97 0.22
CA GLY A 517 -17.83 31.28 -1.05
C GLY A 517 -17.92 30.09 -2.02
N PRO A 518 -18.09 30.34 -3.34
CA PRO A 518 -18.43 29.31 -4.31
C PRO A 518 -17.28 28.33 -4.62
N ASN A 519 -17.64 27.11 -5.04
CA ASN A 519 -16.68 26.03 -5.31
C ASN A 519 -15.62 26.39 -6.36
N CYS A 520 -15.92 27.25 -7.33
CA CYS A 520 -14.99 27.69 -8.38
C CYS A 520 -13.76 28.43 -7.84
N LEU A 521 -13.84 29.09 -6.66
CA LEU A 521 -12.66 29.66 -5.99
C LEU A 521 -11.68 28.55 -5.58
N THR A 522 -12.20 27.54 -4.88
CA THR A 522 -11.42 26.40 -4.38
C THR A 522 -10.86 25.56 -5.54
N GLU A 523 -11.63 25.39 -6.62
CA GLU A 523 -11.18 24.75 -7.85
C GLU A 523 -10.06 25.54 -8.56
N SER A 524 -10.14 26.88 -8.56
CA SER A 524 -9.13 27.74 -9.19
C SER A 524 -7.81 27.75 -8.42
N VAL A 525 -7.86 27.71 -7.08
CA VAL A 525 -6.65 27.51 -6.25
C VAL A 525 -5.98 26.17 -6.55
N LEU A 526 -6.76 25.08 -6.65
CA LEU A 526 -6.21 23.78 -7.06
C LEU A 526 -5.56 23.82 -8.46
N LYS A 527 -6.19 24.51 -9.42
CA LYS A 527 -5.63 24.69 -10.77
C LYS A 527 -4.32 25.47 -10.76
N GLU A 528 -4.20 26.52 -9.96
CA GLU A 528 -2.96 27.31 -9.90
C GLU A 528 -1.81 26.53 -9.24
N LEU A 529 -2.08 25.87 -8.10
CA LEU A 529 -1.08 25.04 -7.41
C LEU A 529 -0.59 23.87 -8.29
N ALA A 530 -1.45 23.32 -9.14
CA ALA A 530 -1.09 22.24 -10.07
C ALA A 530 -0.14 22.69 -11.20
N ARG A 531 -0.09 24.00 -11.55
CA ARG A 531 0.81 24.53 -12.59
C ARG A 531 2.26 24.54 -12.13
N ASP A 532 2.49 24.94 -10.88
CA ASP A 532 3.80 24.96 -10.21
C ASP A 532 4.21 23.54 -9.78
N GLY A 533 3.27 22.75 -9.25
CA GLY A 533 3.46 21.32 -8.96
C GLY A 533 4.45 21.01 -7.82
N ARG A 534 4.90 22.03 -7.07
CA ARG A 534 5.82 21.91 -5.92
C ARG A 534 5.23 21.17 -4.72
N LEU A 535 3.90 21.04 -4.68
CA LEU A 535 3.14 20.18 -3.79
C LEU A 535 1.99 19.54 -4.58
N PHE A 536 1.47 18.41 -4.12
CA PHE A 536 0.31 17.75 -4.75
C PHE A 536 -0.87 17.67 -3.79
N LEU A 537 -2.02 18.22 -4.20
CA LEU A 537 -3.29 18.19 -3.49
C LEU A 537 -4.39 17.66 -4.42
N ILE A 538 -5.46 17.09 -3.86
CA ILE A 538 -6.64 16.67 -4.62
C ILE A 538 -7.94 17.17 -3.99
N PRO A 539 -8.99 17.39 -4.82
CA PRO A 539 -10.31 17.71 -4.32
C PRO A 539 -11.04 16.50 -3.72
N ALA A 540 -12.10 16.79 -2.96
CA ALA A 540 -13.25 15.91 -2.74
C ALA A 540 -14.52 16.75 -2.57
N THR A 541 -15.67 16.10 -2.37
CA THR A 541 -16.97 16.75 -2.16
C THR A 541 -17.59 16.29 -0.85
N ILE A 542 -18.20 17.21 -0.10
CA ILE A 542 -19.06 16.93 1.05
C ILE A 542 -20.31 17.80 0.91
N GLN A 543 -21.52 17.23 0.89
CA GLN A 543 -22.78 18.01 0.84
C GLN A 543 -22.72 19.14 -0.22
N ASP A 544 -22.37 18.79 -1.46
CA ASP A 544 -22.11 19.67 -2.61
C ASP A 544 -21.00 20.74 -2.46
N LYS A 545 -20.31 20.82 -1.32
CA LYS A 545 -19.13 21.67 -1.13
C LYS A 545 -17.87 20.98 -1.64
N LEU A 546 -17.19 21.61 -2.59
CA LEU A 546 -15.85 21.22 -3.02
C LEU A 546 -14.85 21.59 -1.92
N ILE A 547 -14.01 20.62 -1.53
CA ILE A 547 -12.95 20.76 -0.53
C ILE A 547 -11.60 20.37 -1.11
N ILE A 548 -10.53 20.95 -0.56
CA ILE A 548 -9.15 20.50 -0.70
C ILE A 548 -8.84 19.53 0.43
N ARG A 549 -8.19 18.41 0.12
CA ARG A 549 -7.65 17.47 1.10
C ARG A 549 -6.15 17.69 1.24
N PHE A 550 -5.68 17.96 2.46
CA PHE A 550 -4.26 18.04 2.82
C PHE A 550 -3.92 16.85 3.74
N THR A 551 -3.25 15.85 3.19
CA THR A 551 -2.75 14.69 3.94
C THR A 551 -1.28 14.87 4.31
N VAL A 552 -0.92 14.78 5.58
CA VAL A 552 0.50 14.62 5.96
C VAL A 552 0.96 13.21 5.62
N THR A 553 2.01 13.10 4.81
CA THR A 553 2.54 11.83 4.29
C THR A 553 3.88 11.46 4.91
N SER A 554 4.99 11.97 4.39
CA SER A 554 6.35 11.48 4.65
C SER A 554 6.69 11.43 6.14
N GLN A 555 7.32 10.35 6.59
CA GLN A 555 7.82 10.22 7.96
C GLN A 555 8.86 11.28 8.34
N PHE A 556 9.44 11.96 7.36
CA PHE A 556 10.44 13.03 7.54
C PHE A 556 9.86 14.44 7.45
N THR A 557 8.55 14.62 7.28
CA THR A 557 7.90 15.95 7.18
C THR A 557 8.12 16.78 8.44
N THR A 558 8.62 18.01 8.30
CA THR A 558 8.85 18.96 9.41
C THR A 558 7.77 20.04 9.47
N ARG A 559 7.80 20.90 10.51
CA ARG A 559 6.95 22.11 10.54
C ARG A 559 7.28 23.07 9.41
N ASP A 560 8.53 23.11 8.94
CA ASP A 560 8.98 24.00 7.87
C ASP A 560 8.42 23.56 6.52
N ASP A 561 8.32 22.25 6.25
CA ASP A 561 7.61 21.71 5.09
C ASP A 561 6.13 22.15 5.12
N ILE A 562 5.44 21.93 6.25
CA ILE A 562 4.04 22.29 6.44
C ILE A 562 3.81 23.81 6.27
N LEU A 563 4.70 24.65 6.81
CA LEU A 563 4.61 26.10 6.71
C LEU A 563 4.92 26.59 5.29
N ARG A 564 5.90 25.98 4.60
CA ARG A 564 6.19 26.23 3.18
C ARG A 564 4.94 25.98 2.33
N ASP A 565 4.32 24.82 2.50
CA ASP A 565 3.18 24.40 1.67
C ASP A 565 1.90 25.15 2.01
N TRP A 566 1.70 25.52 3.28
CA TRP A 566 0.65 26.48 3.64
C TRP A 566 0.84 27.85 3.00
N ASN A 567 2.06 28.40 2.97
CA ASN A 567 2.32 29.69 2.32
C ASN A 567 1.98 29.59 0.82
N LEU A 568 2.39 28.54 0.10
CA LEU A 568 2.03 28.34 -1.32
C LEU A 568 0.50 28.32 -1.52
N ILE A 569 -0.25 27.62 -0.65
CA ILE A 569 -1.72 27.57 -0.68
C ILE A 569 -2.34 28.96 -0.48
N ARG A 570 -1.87 29.72 0.52
CA ARG A 570 -2.37 31.07 0.83
C ARG A 570 -2.00 32.09 -0.25
N ASP A 571 -0.82 31.99 -0.85
CA ASP A 571 -0.35 32.90 -1.88
C ASP A 571 -1.14 32.68 -3.19
N ALA A 572 -1.42 31.42 -3.56
CA ALA A 572 -2.34 31.08 -4.64
C ALA A 572 -3.78 31.54 -4.37
N ALA A 573 -4.29 31.37 -3.13
CA ALA A 573 -5.59 31.91 -2.74
C ALA A 573 -5.66 33.44 -2.85
N THR A 574 -4.61 34.14 -2.42
CA THR A 574 -4.49 35.59 -2.52
C THR A 574 -4.57 36.05 -3.99
N LEU A 575 -3.86 35.36 -4.90
CA LEU A 575 -3.94 35.60 -6.34
C LEU A 575 -5.38 35.44 -6.87
N ILE A 576 -6.01 34.28 -6.63
CA ILE A 576 -7.37 33.98 -7.11
C ILE A 576 -8.40 34.98 -6.53
N MET A 577 -8.29 35.35 -5.26
CA MET A 577 -9.19 36.32 -4.65
C MET A 577 -9.03 37.72 -5.24
N SER A 578 -7.79 38.18 -5.48
CA SER A 578 -7.57 39.48 -6.16
C SER A 578 -8.21 39.52 -7.56
N GLN A 579 -8.03 38.46 -8.35
CA GLN A 579 -8.61 38.31 -9.68
C GLN A 579 -10.14 38.29 -9.65
N HIS A 580 -10.75 37.62 -8.66
CA HIS A 580 -12.20 37.57 -8.52
C HIS A 580 -12.78 38.92 -8.05
N CYS A 581 -12.07 39.67 -7.19
CA CYS A 581 -12.48 41.02 -6.80
C CYS A 581 -12.43 42.01 -7.98
N THR A 582 -11.47 41.88 -8.90
CA THR A 582 -11.37 42.74 -10.09
C THR A 582 -12.30 42.36 -11.25
N SER A 583 -12.91 41.16 -11.22
CA SER A 583 -13.80 40.67 -12.28
C SER A 583 -15.28 40.65 -11.90
N GLN A 584 -15.62 40.90 -10.62
CA GLN A 584 -16.97 41.31 -10.23
C GLN A 584 -17.27 42.68 -10.87
N PRO A 585 -18.39 42.85 -11.61
CA PRO A 585 -18.79 44.17 -12.05
C PRO A 585 -19.07 45.05 -10.82
N SER A 586 -18.50 46.25 -10.79
CA SER A 586 -18.79 47.22 -9.74
C SER A 586 -20.32 47.44 -9.67
N PRO A 587 -20.93 47.49 -8.47
CA PRO A 587 -22.32 47.86 -8.35
C PRO A 587 -22.54 49.19 -9.07
N GLN A 588 -23.42 49.21 -10.07
CA GLN A 588 -23.84 50.46 -10.67
C GLN A 588 -24.36 51.35 -9.53
N VAL A 589 -23.88 52.59 -9.47
CA VAL A 589 -24.34 53.56 -8.46
C VAL A 589 -25.78 53.91 -8.81
N GLY A 590 -26.71 53.09 -8.31
CA GLY A 590 -28.13 53.31 -8.43
C GLY A 590 -28.46 54.63 -7.75
N ASN A 591 -28.82 55.63 -8.55
CA ASN A 591 -29.09 56.99 -8.07
C ASN A 591 -30.11 56.94 -6.92
N LEU A 592 -29.68 57.32 -5.71
CA LEU A 592 -30.58 57.55 -4.59
C LEU A 592 -31.43 58.80 -4.90
N ILE A 593 -32.56 58.58 -5.56
CA ILE A 593 -33.64 59.57 -5.60
C ILE A 593 -34.30 59.55 -4.22
N SER A 594 -34.18 60.68 -3.52
CA SER A 594 -34.66 60.85 -2.15
C SER A 594 -36.17 60.68 -2.04
N GLN A 595 -36.64 60.01 -0.98
CA GLN A 595 -38.03 60.10 -0.56
C GLN A 595 -38.25 61.44 0.16
N THR A 596 -39.08 62.30 -0.41
CA THR A 596 -39.55 63.54 0.26
C THR A 596 -41.03 63.78 -0.02
N MET A 597 -41.71 64.41 0.95
CA MET A 597 -43.17 64.54 1.02
C MET A 597 -43.81 65.34 -0.12
N GLY A 598 -45.11 65.08 -0.33
CA GLY A 598 -45.98 65.85 -1.21
C GLY A 598 -46.38 67.25 -0.68
N PRO A 599 -47.37 67.91 -1.29
CA PRO A 599 -47.02 68.99 -2.22
C PRO A 599 -47.46 70.39 -1.77
N ARG A 600 -46.68 71.43 -2.11
CA ARG A 600 -47.10 72.84 -2.05
C ARG A 600 -46.36 73.76 -3.04
N ALA A 601 -47.17 74.48 -3.83
CA ALA A 601 -46.99 75.87 -4.29
C ALA A 601 -45.77 76.33 -5.14
N LEU A 602 -46.09 76.88 -6.32
CA LEU A 602 -45.47 77.99 -7.07
C LEU A 602 -43.96 77.98 -7.43
N ALA A 603 -43.72 77.68 -8.72
CA ALA A 603 -43.24 78.62 -9.77
C ALA A 603 -41.93 79.45 -9.63
N ASN A 604 -41.21 79.48 -10.76
CA ASN A 604 -40.17 80.44 -11.22
C ASN A 604 -38.76 80.36 -10.60
N GLY A 605 -37.75 80.50 -11.48
CA GLY A 605 -36.32 80.65 -11.12
C GLY A 605 -35.39 80.03 -12.19
N MET A 606 -34.60 80.86 -12.88
CA MET A 606 -33.68 80.43 -13.96
C MET A 606 -32.19 80.58 -13.57
N SER A 607 -31.35 79.87 -14.33
CA SER A 607 -29.88 80.01 -14.46
C SER A 607 -29.04 79.42 -13.32
N LEU A 608 -28.08 78.50 -13.52
CA LEU A 608 -26.97 78.30 -14.49
C LEU A 608 -25.65 79.03 -14.17
N GLN A 609 -24.57 78.26 -14.37
CA GLN A 609 -23.13 78.56 -14.33
C GLN A 609 -22.55 78.80 -12.90
N SER A 610 -21.59 78.04 -12.35
CA SER A 610 -20.41 77.26 -12.80
C SER A 610 -19.11 78.06 -12.97
N VAL A 611 -17.98 77.50 -12.52
CA VAL A 611 -16.63 77.45 -13.16
C VAL A 611 -15.50 77.29 -12.11
N ASN A 612 -14.70 76.21 -12.26
CA ASN A 612 -13.33 75.97 -11.75
C ASN A 612 -13.02 76.07 -10.24
N GLY A 613 -11.93 75.49 -9.71
CA GLY A 613 -10.97 74.54 -10.31
C GLY A 613 -9.60 74.55 -9.59
N ALA A 614 -8.81 73.47 -9.76
CA ALA A 614 -7.53 73.19 -9.08
C ALA A 614 -7.62 73.00 -7.54
N GLY A 615 -6.67 72.38 -6.85
CA GLY A 615 -5.50 71.59 -7.29
C GLY A 615 -4.40 71.49 -6.22
N TYR A 616 -3.58 70.44 -6.28
CA TYR A 616 -2.35 70.16 -5.51
C TYR A 616 -2.43 69.69 -4.04
N ASP A 617 -1.82 68.52 -3.82
CA ASP A 617 -1.15 67.98 -2.61
C ASP A 617 0.28 68.64 -2.51
N PRO A 618 1.11 68.58 -1.43
CA PRO A 618 1.11 67.58 -0.34
C PRO A 618 1.48 67.99 1.12
N ALA A 619 1.15 67.07 2.04
CA ALA A 619 1.78 66.69 3.33
C ALA A 619 2.69 67.65 4.15
N GLN A 620 2.39 67.84 5.46
CA GLN A 620 3.25 67.38 6.60
C GLN A 620 2.73 67.73 8.04
N ALA A 621 3.35 67.08 9.04
CA ALA A 621 3.63 67.53 10.44
C ALA A 621 2.59 67.43 11.60
N ARG A 622 2.73 66.34 12.39
CA ARG A 622 2.86 66.23 13.88
C ARG A 622 2.29 67.31 14.84
N LYS A 623 1.59 66.86 15.91
CA LYS A 623 1.68 67.31 17.34
C LYS A 623 0.77 66.46 18.27
N ILE A 624 0.86 66.40 19.62
CA ILE A 624 2.01 66.29 20.57
C ILE A 624 1.50 66.02 22.03
N ILE A 625 2.18 65.19 22.85
CA ILE A 625 2.14 65.16 24.36
C ILE A 625 0.77 64.71 25.01
N LYS A 626 0.62 64.09 26.21
CA LYS A 626 1.39 64.03 27.50
C LYS A 626 1.22 62.69 28.28
N GLN A 627 2.12 62.42 29.23
CA GLN A 627 1.99 61.48 30.37
C GLN A 627 2.44 62.17 31.68
N PRO A 628 2.04 61.65 32.86
CA PRO A 628 2.99 61.22 33.91
C PRO A 628 2.77 59.72 34.30
N GLN A 629 3.73 58.85 34.69
CA GLN A 629 4.88 58.91 35.64
C GLN A 629 4.52 58.60 37.12
N HIS A 630 5.31 57.86 37.93
CA HIS A 630 6.47 56.95 37.72
C HIS A 630 6.80 56.18 39.05
N VAL A 631 8.01 55.57 39.16
CA VAL A 631 8.70 55.07 40.39
C VAL A 631 8.33 53.65 40.90
N GLU A 632 9.25 52.83 41.44
CA GLU A 632 10.41 52.17 40.77
C GLU A 632 11.05 51.01 41.59
N ALA A 633 11.95 50.28 40.93
CA ALA A 633 12.84 49.16 41.30
C ALA A 633 13.74 49.34 42.55
N SER A 634 14.28 48.27 43.21
CA SER A 634 15.49 47.53 42.77
C SER A 634 15.84 46.28 43.65
N PRO A 635 16.79 45.37 43.25
CA PRO A 635 16.89 43.98 43.76
C PRO A 635 18.18 43.56 44.53
N VAL A 636 18.15 42.40 45.21
CA VAL A 636 19.31 41.70 45.84
C VAL A 636 19.19 40.15 45.68
N ARG A 637 20.29 39.39 45.82
CA ARG A 637 20.38 37.89 45.76
C ARG A 637 20.67 37.25 47.14
N LYS A 638 20.13 36.06 47.45
CA LYS A 638 20.86 34.80 47.81
C LYS A 638 19.96 33.64 48.31
N GLU A 639 20.34 32.43 47.89
CA GLU A 639 20.44 31.11 48.58
C GLU A 639 19.51 30.62 49.74
N ASP A 640 19.40 29.29 49.79
CA ASP A 640 19.17 28.36 50.93
C ASP A 640 17.80 28.17 51.65
N SER A 641 17.06 27.17 51.13
CA SER A 641 16.65 25.93 51.85
C SER A 641 15.52 25.87 52.92
N CYS A 642 14.79 24.74 52.86
CA CYS A 642 14.20 23.95 53.96
C CYS A 642 12.85 24.31 54.65
N HIS A 643 11.94 23.31 54.58
CA HIS A 643 10.82 22.95 55.49
C HIS A 643 9.59 23.90 55.60
N LEU A 644 8.33 23.42 55.42
CA LEU A 644 7.45 22.58 56.29
C LEU A 644 6.82 23.45 57.41
N GLU A 645 5.52 23.48 57.77
CA GLU A 645 4.29 22.67 57.52
C GLU A 645 3.03 23.58 57.81
N THR A 646 1.72 23.26 57.81
CA THR A 646 0.85 22.06 57.59
C THR A 646 -0.55 22.53 57.11
N LEU A 647 -1.32 21.69 56.40
CA LEU A 647 -2.81 21.52 56.47
C LEU A 647 -3.23 20.43 55.47
N LEU A 648 -3.01 19.16 55.81
CA LEU A 648 -3.98 18.23 56.45
C LEU A 648 -5.10 17.72 55.52
N ASP A 649 -4.88 16.45 55.16
CA ASP A 649 -5.79 15.44 54.60
C ASP A 649 -6.93 15.08 55.61
N PRO A 650 -7.91 14.18 55.34
CA PRO A 650 -7.60 12.74 55.41
C PRO A 650 -8.50 11.73 54.63
N LEU A 651 -7.89 10.66 54.09
CA LEU A 651 -8.07 9.23 54.47
C LEU A 651 -7.85 8.27 53.27
N ASP A 652 -6.67 7.65 53.23
CA ASP A 652 -6.47 6.28 52.72
C ASP A 652 -6.66 5.27 53.87
N ASP A 653 -6.95 4.01 53.52
CA ASP A 653 -6.52 2.78 54.24
C ASP A 653 -7.19 1.51 53.62
N ASP A 654 -6.55 0.35 53.48
CA ASP A 654 -5.15 0.05 53.13
C ASP A 654 -5.03 -1.42 52.61
N CYS A 655 -3.85 -1.74 52.08
CA CYS A 655 -3.11 -3.00 52.26
C CYS A 655 -3.35 -4.19 51.29
N PHE A 656 -2.21 -4.77 50.89
CA PHE A 656 -2.06 -6.04 50.18
C PHE A 656 -2.00 -7.23 51.15
N SER A 657 -2.07 -8.45 50.64
CA SER A 657 -1.47 -9.62 51.28
C SER A 657 -1.04 -10.65 50.25
N GLU A 658 0.17 -11.19 50.38
CA GLU A 658 0.55 -12.47 49.78
C GLU A 658 0.10 -13.61 50.71
N GLU A 659 -0.44 -14.70 50.17
CA GLU A 659 -0.09 -16.07 50.61
C GLU A 659 -0.68 -17.10 49.63
N ALA A 660 -0.08 -18.29 49.59
CA ALA A 660 -0.50 -19.40 48.74
C ALA A 660 -0.85 -20.65 49.59
N PRO A 661 -2.00 -21.29 49.37
CA PRO A 661 -2.31 -22.60 49.94
C PRO A 661 -2.04 -23.75 48.94
N ASP A 662 -1.72 -24.92 49.48
CA ASP A 662 -1.28 -26.11 48.74
C ASP A 662 -2.44 -27.03 48.28
N VAL A 663 -2.11 -27.98 47.40
CA VAL A 663 -2.88 -29.13 46.88
C VAL A 663 -4.28 -29.40 47.46
N THR A 664 -5.27 -29.46 46.56
CA THR A 664 -6.35 -30.46 46.63
C THR A 664 -6.41 -31.30 45.37
N LYS A 665 -6.60 -32.61 45.53
CA LYS A 665 -6.65 -33.59 44.43
C LYS A 665 -8.10 -33.83 44.02
N HIS A 666 -8.44 -33.59 42.76
CA HIS A 666 -9.63 -34.21 42.16
C HIS A 666 -9.29 -35.00 40.90
N LYS A 667 -9.58 -36.30 40.96
CA LYS A 667 -9.67 -37.15 39.76
C LYS A 667 -10.88 -36.70 38.93
N LEU A 668 -10.72 -36.60 37.62
CA LEU A 668 -11.82 -36.81 36.68
C LEU A 668 -11.53 -38.00 35.78
N SER A 669 -12.58 -38.74 35.46
CA SER A 669 -12.52 -40.07 34.88
C SER A 669 -12.50 -40.06 33.35
N SER A 670 -11.85 -41.07 32.78
CA SER A 670 -11.93 -41.39 31.36
C SER A 670 -13.34 -41.85 30.97
N PHE A 671 -14.03 -41.09 30.12
CA PHE A 671 -15.14 -41.61 29.30
C PHE A 671 -15.14 -41.03 27.88
N LEU A 672 -14.55 -41.83 26.98
CA LEU A 672 -15.09 -42.22 25.67
C LEU A 672 -16.20 -41.34 25.06
N PHE A 673 -15.88 -40.71 23.93
CA PHE A 673 -16.89 -40.36 22.91
C PHE A 673 -16.74 -41.27 21.69
N ASN A 674 -17.84 -41.93 21.30
CA ASN A 674 -17.86 -42.87 20.17
C ASN A 674 -17.90 -42.14 18.83
N TYR A 675 -16.99 -42.49 17.92
CA TYR A 675 -17.09 -42.08 16.51
C TYR A 675 -17.91 -43.12 15.71
N LEU A 676 -19.03 -42.69 15.13
CA LEU A 676 -19.90 -43.56 14.32
C LEU A 676 -19.29 -43.82 12.93
N SER A 677 -18.51 -44.89 12.81
CA SER A 677 -17.99 -45.37 11.53
C SER A 677 -19.01 -46.23 10.77
N VAL A 678 -19.89 -45.59 9.99
CA VAL A 678 -20.75 -46.31 9.04
C VAL A 678 -19.88 -46.84 7.90
N GLN A 679 -19.64 -48.16 7.88
CA GLN A 679 -18.94 -48.82 6.79
C GLN A 679 -19.74 -48.73 5.49
N ASN A 680 -19.06 -48.49 4.36
CA ASN A 680 -19.54 -49.01 3.09
C ASN A 680 -18.40 -49.49 2.19
N LYS A 681 -18.70 -50.48 1.33
CA LYS A 681 -17.70 -51.48 0.91
C LYS A 681 -16.89 -51.04 -0.32
N LYS A 682 -15.58 -51.32 -0.29
CA LYS A 682 -14.66 -51.17 -1.44
C LYS A 682 -15.07 -52.11 -2.58
N LYS A 683 -15.02 -51.63 -3.81
CA LYS A 683 -14.66 -52.43 -5.01
C LYS A 683 -13.47 -51.75 -5.68
N ALA A 684 -12.51 -52.54 -6.15
CA ALA A 684 -11.34 -52.05 -6.86
C ALA A 684 -11.35 -52.54 -8.31
N VAL A 685 -10.98 -51.66 -9.23
CA VAL A 685 -10.63 -51.98 -10.63
C VAL A 685 -9.31 -51.28 -10.94
N ARG A 686 -8.50 -51.87 -11.83
CA ARG A 686 -7.07 -51.59 -11.96
C ARG A 686 -6.77 -50.30 -12.74
N SER A 687 -5.66 -49.66 -12.37
CA SER A 687 -5.00 -48.64 -13.18
C SER A 687 -4.40 -49.26 -14.46
N PHE A 688 -4.39 -48.48 -15.54
CA PHE A 688 -3.48 -48.68 -16.66
C PHE A 688 -2.49 -47.51 -16.69
N SER A 689 -1.19 -47.84 -16.61
CA SER A 689 -0.08 -46.92 -16.84
C SER A 689 0.63 -47.31 -18.13
N CYS A 690 1.08 -46.32 -18.89
CA CYS A 690 2.09 -46.48 -19.94
C CYS A 690 3.13 -45.35 -19.79
N ASN A 691 4.40 -45.72 -19.84
CA ASN A 691 5.52 -44.80 -19.67
C ASN A 691 5.90 -44.07 -20.97
N SER A 692 6.74 -43.05 -20.83
CA SER A 692 7.34 -42.25 -21.91
C SER A 692 8.69 -42.81 -22.40
N MET A 693 9.32 -42.09 -23.34
CA MET A 693 10.68 -42.27 -23.91
C MET A 693 10.76 -43.22 -25.14
N PRO A 694 11.83 -43.16 -25.98
CA PRO A 694 11.84 -42.27 -27.15
C PRO A 694 12.39 -42.97 -28.43
N VAL A 695 12.71 -42.22 -29.50
CA VAL A 695 13.94 -42.32 -30.35
C VAL A 695 13.81 -41.46 -31.63
N SER A 696 14.95 -41.05 -32.20
CA SER A 696 15.09 -40.19 -33.38
C SER A 696 15.79 -40.90 -34.57
N ALA A 697 15.94 -40.16 -35.68
CA ALA A 697 16.84 -40.42 -36.82
C ALA A 697 16.38 -41.35 -37.97
N GLN A 698 17.10 -41.25 -39.10
CA GLN A 698 16.64 -41.53 -40.46
C GLN A 698 17.30 -42.76 -41.12
N LYS A 699 16.56 -43.43 -42.03
CA LYS A 699 16.96 -44.04 -43.32
C LYS A 699 18.26 -44.87 -43.46
N SER A 700 18.13 -46.07 -44.07
CA SER A 700 18.79 -46.47 -45.34
C SER A 700 18.22 -47.81 -45.87
N LEU A 701 17.68 -47.87 -47.10
CA LEU A 701 18.21 -48.55 -48.32
C LEU A 701 17.97 -50.09 -48.38
N PRO A 702 18.00 -50.77 -49.56
CA PRO A 702 18.49 -50.35 -50.88
C PRO A 702 17.49 -50.44 -52.08
N THR A 703 18.07 -50.23 -53.28
CA THR A 703 17.59 -50.18 -54.68
C THR A 703 16.87 -51.45 -55.20
N ASP A 704 16.17 -51.48 -56.36
CA ASP A 704 16.10 -50.54 -57.51
C ASP A 704 14.77 -50.68 -58.32
N GLY A 705 14.50 -49.77 -59.27
CA GLY A 705 13.62 -50.03 -60.44
C GLY A 705 12.38 -49.13 -60.66
N SER A 706 12.49 -48.18 -61.61
CA SER A 706 11.56 -47.82 -62.72
C SER A 706 10.02 -48.09 -62.60
N VAL A 707 9.07 -47.20 -62.97
CA VAL A 707 9.04 -46.04 -63.90
C VAL A 707 8.13 -44.90 -63.38
N LYS A 708 8.32 -43.69 -63.92
CA LYS A 708 7.56 -42.42 -63.71
C LYS A 708 6.02 -42.52 -63.90
N GLY A 709 5.26 -41.65 -63.20
CA GLY A 709 4.31 -40.77 -63.91
C GLY A 709 2.92 -40.45 -63.33
N SER A 710 2.80 -39.29 -62.66
CA SER A 710 1.62 -38.37 -62.68
C SER A 710 0.30 -38.77 -61.98
N SER A 711 -0.50 -37.71 -61.72
CA SER A 711 -1.93 -37.69 -61.36
C SER A 711 -2.44 -38.54 -60.17
N ARG A 712 -2.90 -37.86 -59.11
CA ARG A 712 -3.78 -38.43 -58.08
C ARG A 712 -5.20 -37.91 -58.28
N ALA A 713 -6.13 -38.74 -58.75
CA ALA A 713 -7.46 -38.27 -59.18
C ALA A 713 -8.63 -39.16 -58.74
N ARG A 714 -9.43 -38.66 -57.77
CA ARG A 714 -10.82 -39.07 -57.46
C ARG A 714 -10.92 -40.51 -56.90
N ILE A 715 -12.04 -41.04 -56.38
CA ILE A 715 -13.48 -40.69 -56.40
C ILE A 715 -13.99 -40.77 -54.93
N PHE A 716 -14.62 -39.76 -54.30
CA PHE A 716 -15.93 -39.10 -54.52
C PHE A 716 -17.20 -39.95 -54.28
N SER A 717 -17.72 -39.97 -53.03
CA SER A 717 -19.17 -40.05 -52.68
C SER A 717 -19.35 -40.31 -51.17
N ARG A 718 -20.37 -39.82 -50.46
CA ARG A 718 -21.41 -38.81 -50.74
C ARG A 718 -21.93 -38.29 -49.38
N PHE A 719 -22.12 -36.98 -49.24
CA PHE A 719 -23.05 -36.37 -48.29
C PHE A 719 -23.81 -35.25 -49.04
N PRO A 720 -25.07 -34.92 -48.68
CA PRO A 720 -25.90 -34.05 -49.52
C PRO A 720 -25.58 -32.56 -49.36
N GLU A 721 -25.57 -31.82 -50.47
CA GLU A 721 -25.64 -30.36 -50.50
C GLU A 721 -27.06 -29.91 -50.87
N GLU A 722 -27.75 -29.28 -49.93
CA GLU A 722 -28.74 -28.21 -50.10
C GLU A 722 -28.99 -27.67 -48.67
N MET A 723 -29.05 -26.37 -48.38
CA MET A 723 -29.44 -25.26 -49.24
C MET A 723 -28.71 -23.96 -48.81
N MET A 724 -27.58 -23.62 -49.44
CA MET A 724 -27.02 -22.25 -49.31
C MET A 724 -27.81 -21.29 -50.21
N MET A 725 -28.58 -20.34 -49.63
CA MET A 725 -28.81 -19.00 -50.20
C MET A 725 -29.70 -18.11 -49.29
N LEU A 726 -29.14 -17.51 -48.23
CA LEU A 726 -29.82 -16.44 -47.49
C LEU A 726 -28.88 -15.28 -47.09
N LYS A 727 -28.58 -14.44 -48.10
CA LYS A 727 -28.25 -12.99 -48.08
C LYS A 727 -27.33 -12.44 -46.97
N LYS A 728 -26.30 -11.71 -47.41
CA LYS A 728 -25.31 -10.93 -46.60
C LYS A 728 -25.89 -9.84 -45.65
N SER A 729 -27.21 -9.73 -45.47
CA SER A 729 -27.85 -8.78 -44.56
C SER A 729 -27.92 -9.25 -43.10
N ALA A 730 -27.88 -10.56 -42.82
CA ALA A 730 -28.02 -11.10 -41.46
C ALA A 730 -26.83 -10.75 -40.55
N PHE A 731 -25.59 -10.86 -41.05
CA PHE A 731 -24.37 -10.69 -40.25
C PHE A 731 -24.10 -9.26 -39.77
N LYS A 732 -24.83 -8.24 -40.27
CA LYS A 732 -24.73 -6.84 -39.81
C LYS A 732 -25.60 -6.49 -38.60
N LYS A 733 -26.32 -7.46 -37.99
CA LYS A 733 -27.11 -7.24 -36.76
C LYS A 733 -26.59 -7.95 -35.50
N LEU A 734 -25.55 -8.79 -35.60
CA LEU A 734 -24.98 -9.54 -34.47
C LEU A 734 -23.61 -9.05 -33.98
N ILE A 735 -23.05 -8.00 -34.61
CA ILE A 735 -21.88 -7.26 -34.10
C ILE A 735 -22.35 -5.86 -33.68
N LYS A 736 -23.21 -5.80 -32.65
CA LYS A 736 -23.70 -4.53 -32.08
C LYS A 736 -24.00 -4.56 -30.58
N PHE A 737 -23.44 -5.52 -29.87
CA PHE A 737 -23.16 -5.46 -28.43
C PHE A 737 -21.68 -5.84 -28.26
N TYR A 738 -21.00 -5.25 -27.27
CA TYR A 738 -19.54 -5.32 -27.08
C TYR A 738 -18.70 -4.73 -28.23
N SER A 739 -18.90 -3.44 -28.50
CA SER A 739 -17.84 -2.57 -29.04
C SER A 739 -17.78 -1.28 -28.23
N VAL A 740 -16.68 -1.09 -27.49
CA VAL A 740 -16.39 0.14 -26.75
C VAL A 740 -15.86 1.18 -27.75
N PRO A 741 -16.34 2.44 -27.78
CA PRO A 741 -15.85 3.42 -28.72
C PRO A 741 -14.39 3.83 -28.43
N SER A 742 -13.48 3.51 -29.35
CA SER A 742 -12.22 4.23 -29.48
C SER A 742 -12.51 5.60 -30.08
N PHE A 743 -12.30 6.68 -29.33
CA PHE A 743 -12.45 8.04 -29.84
C PHE A 743 -11.34 8.35 -30.87
N PRO A 744 -11.68 8.80 -32.09
CA PRO A 744 -10.69 9.30 -33.04
C PRO A 744 -10.26 10.73 -32.66
N GLU A 745 -9.06 11.11 -33.05
CA GLU A 745 -8.57 12.48 -32.92
C GLU A 745 -9.40 13.43 -33.80
N CYS A 746 -10.00 14.46 -33.19
CA CYS A 746 -10.57 15.58 -33.91
C CYS A 746 -10.51 16.84 -33.03
N SER A 747 -9.85 17.88 -33.52
CA SER A 747 -9.73 19.15 -32.82
C SER A 747 -11.05 19.92 -32.84
N SER A 748 -11.50 20.38 -31.68
CA SER A 748 -12.69 21.23 -31.53
C SER A 748 -12.45 22.34 -30.50
N GLN A 749 -13.04 23.50 -30.77
CA GLN A 749 -12.79 24.74 -30.03
C GLN A 749 -13.71 24.90 -28.81
N CYS A 750 -13.40 25.87 -27.94
CA CYS A 750 -14.15 26.14 -26.72
C CYS A 750 -15.62 26.52 -26.99
N GLY A 751 -16.53 26.02 -26.15
CA GLY A 751 -17.95 26.41 -26.21
C GLY A 751 -18.86 25.55 -25.33
N LEU A 752 -18.84 25.76 -24.01
CA LEU A 752 -19.78 25.11 -23.08
C LEU A 752 -20.64 26.17 -22.38
N GLN A 753 -21.90 26.28 -22.80
CA GLN A 753 -22.97 26.90 -22.02
C GLN A 753 -23.79 25.80 -21.34
N LEU A 754 -24.07 25.97 -20.05
CA LEU A 754 -24.98 25.13 -19.28
C LEU A 754 -26.33 25.85 -19.13
N PRO A 755 -27.46 25.27 -19.58
CA PRO A 755 -28.79 25.77 -19.22
C PRO A 755 -29.16 25.29 -17.81
N CYS A 756 -29.75 26.18 -17.02
CA CYS A 756 -30.16 25.91 -15.64
C CYS A 756 -31.65 25.54 -15.50
N CYS A 757 -32.01 25.11 -14.28
CA CYS A 757 -33.35 24.90 -13.72
C CYS A 757 -34.05 23.55 -14.00
N PRO A 758 -34.71 22.95 -13.00
CA PRO A 758 -35.49 21.73 -13.12
C PRO A 758 -36.95 22.00 -13.53
N LEU A 759 -37.64 20.98 -14.05
CA LEU A 759 -39.09 20.96 -14.21
C LEU A 759 -39.71 19.82 -13.41
N GLN A 760 -40.80 20.13 -12.70
CA GLN A 760 -41.67 19.13 -12.10
C GLN A 760 -42.49 18.43 -13.18
N ALA A 761 -42.80 17.15 -12.97
CA ALA A 761 -43.91 16.47 -13.61
C ALA A 761 -44.71 15.73 -12.53
N MET A 762 -46.03 15.94 -12.53
CA MET A 762 -46.99 15.11 -11.79
C MET A 762 -47.54 14.01 -12.71
N VAL A 763 -48.14 13.00 -12.07
CA VAL A 763 -48.85 11.79 -12.56
C VAL A 763 -48.06 10.52 -12.35
#